data_AF-A0A8T2YQG1-F1
#
_entry.id   AF-A0A8T2YQG1-F1
#
_cell.length_a   1.000
_cell.length_b   1.000
_cell.length_c   1.000
_cell.angle_alpha   90.00
_cell.angle_beta   90.00
_cell.angle_gamma   90.00
#
_symmetry.space_group_name_H-M   'P 1'
#
loop_
_entity.id
_entity.type
_entity.pdbx_description
1 polymer ?
#
loop_
_entity_poly.entity_id
_entity_poly.type
_entity_poly.pdbx_seq_one_letter_code
_entity_poly.pdbx_strand_id
1 'polypeptide(L)'
;SLPNSIGGLKSLKSLFLRVASLQESIHELESLIPLNPSGCLGLTSLPDSIGALKSLENLHFSGCSGLASLPDNIGSLKSLKSLTLHGCSGLASLQDRIGELKSLEELELNGCSGLASLPDNIGTLKSLKCLKLDGCSGLASLPDRIGELKSLERLYLNGCSGLASLPDRIGELKSLEQLQLNGCSGLAILPDTIGELKSLERLGLNGCSGLTSLPDTIGALKSLKWLDFFGCSGLASLPDNIGELESLQQLRLVDFAQLASLPDNIGAMKCLECLVLSGCSGLASLPDNIGELESLQSLHLSGFSRLASLPDSIGALKSLRSLSLFGCSGLASLPDNIGELESLQSLHLSGFSQLASLPNSMTALKSLEHLYLFGCPGLPSLLDNIGALKSLKSLTLNGFSELASLPDNICALKSLESLSLCDCAGLANLPDRIGGLKSLKRLYLSGCSGLKSLPDSIDELKNLMTLFLSGCLKLASLGDNFIDIEFRGLDKQRCYTQRGFQKLEEIASSTYKLGCHEFFKFGNSRVLKTPQSLGSLVSLTTLRLSEIDFERIPASIKHLTKLRELYLVDCKRLQCLPELPSTLQVLIASGCISLKSVTIISMQGDREYDDASHEFNFSGCLQLDQNSRSTIMGDARLRIQRMATSLFYQEYHRQNIRVRLCIPGSEVPECFSYKNRDGSSVKIQQPARWHRGFTFCAVVSFGQSEERRSVNIECECHLIIKDGTQIDLSSCYYKEYEIMAWSSTVWKKEHVFIWSVHCKCFFKEASFHFKPLWGATDVVVKCGVHPLLE
;
A
#
# COMPACT_ATOMS: atom_id res chain seq x y z
N SER A 1 26.62 -12.32 38.62
CA SER A 1 26.38 -13.73 39.01
C SER A 1 25.15 -13.78 39.90
N LEU A 2 24.40 -14.89 39.86
CA LEU A 2 23.32 -15.14 40.84
C LEU A 2 23.94 -15.31 42.25
N PRO A 3 23.35 -14.79 43.34
CA PRO A 3 23.91 -15.00 44.69
C PRO A 3 23.59 -16.41 45.22
N ASN A 4 24.53 -17.02 45.96
CA ASN A 4 24.37 -18.38 46.50
C ASN A 4 23.17 -18.53 47.44
N SER A 5 22.76 -17.45 48.11
CA SER A 5 21.64 -17.41 49.05
C SER A 5 20.28 -17.74 48.43
N ILE A 6 20.16 -17.74 47.09
CA ILE A 6 18.90 -18.05 46.41
C ILE A 6 18.45 -19.50 46.65
N GLY A 7 19.38 -20.43 46.90
CA GLY A 7 19.09 -21.83 47.21
C GLY A 7 18.26 -22.03 48.48
N GLY A 8 18.27 -21.05 49.40
CA GLY A 8 17.42 -21.05 50.59
C GLY A 8 15.91 -20.92 50.31
N LEU A 9 15.51 -20.56 49.09
CA LEU A 9 14.10 -20.36 48.70
C LEU A 9 13.42 -21.67 48.28
N LYS A 10 13.40 -22.69 49.14
CA LYS A 10 12.91 -24.06 48.82
C LYS A 10 11.47 -24.16 48.30
N SER A 11 10.62 -23.17 48.61
CA SER A 11 9.22 -23.10 48.15
C SER A 11 9.05 -22.38 46.80
N LEU A 12 10.14 -21.92 46.18
CA LEU A 12 10.10 -21.16 44.92
C LEU A 12 9.69 -22.08 43.76
N LYS A 13 8.57 -21.73 43.11
CA LYS A 13 8.00 -22.53 42.01
C LYS A 13 8.43 -22.06 40.62
N SER A 14 8.82 -20.79 40.45
CA SER A 14 9.19 -20.21 39.14
C SER A 14 10.33 -19.18 39.30
N LEU A 15 11.28 -19.15 38.36
CA LEU A 15 12.45 -18.26 38.42
C LEU A 15 12.79 -17.66 37.03
N PHE A 16 12.80 -16.33 36.93
CA PHE A 16 13.15 -15.57 35.72
C PHE A 16 14.41 -14.74 35.98
N LEU A 17 15.41 -14.84 35.11
CA LEU A 17 16.74 -14.30 35.35
C LEU A 17 17.33 -13.61 34.12
N ARG A 18 18.18 -12.61 34.38
CA ARG A 18 19.11 -12.03 33.41
C ARG A 18 20.46 -11.87 34.07
N VAL A 19 21.32 -12.88 33.94
CA VAL A 19 22.57 -13.01 34.69
C VAL A 19 23.74 -13.41 33.78
N ALA A 20 24.96 -13.01 34.16
CA ALA A 20 26.16 -13.43 33.44
C ALA A 20 26.55 -14.91 33.71
N SER A 21 26.12 -15.49 34.84
CA SER A 21 26.40 -16.89 35.20
C SER A 21 25.38 -17.42 36.21
N LEU A 22 25.08 -18.71 36.10
CA LEU A 22 24.33 -19.50 37.09
C LEU A 22 25.33 -20.14 38.08
N GLN A 23 25.02 -20.10 39.38
CA GLN A 23 25.84 -20.73 40.43
C GLN A 23 25.41 -22.17 40.66
N GLU A 24 26.32 -22.97 41.23
CA GLU A 24 26.06 -24.36 41.62
C GLU A 24 24.90 -24.50 42.62
N SER A 25 24.61 -23.50 43.46
CA SER A 25 23.54 -23.59 44.48
C SER A 25 22.11 -23.68 43.91
N ILE A 26 21.93 -23.67 42.59
CA ILE A 26 20.62 -23.80 41.96
C ILE A 26 19.94 -25.15 42.24
N HIS A 27 20.71 -26.21 42.56
CA HIS A 27 20.17 -27.52 42.93
C HIS A 27 19.25 -27.51 44.16
N GLU A 28 19.38 -26.52 45.04
CA GLU A 28 18.58 -26.43 46.27
C GLU A 28 17.11 -26.02 46.01
N LEU A 29 16.78 -25.59 44.78
CA LEU A 29 15.44 -25.18 44.35
C LEU A 29 14.58 -26.37 43.87
N GLU A 30 14.43 -27.40 44.69
CA GLU A 30 13.80 -28.69 44.32
C GLU A 30 12.33 -28.58 43.83
N SER A 31 11.63 -27.50 44.19
CA SER A 31 10.23 -27.23 43.82
C SER A 31 10.06 -26.45 42.51
N LEU A 32 11.16 -26.13 41.80
CA LEU A 32 11.12 -25.27 40.62
C LEU A 32 10.51 -25.99 39.42
N ILE A 33 9.57 -25.33 38.73
CA ILE A 33 8.82 -25.90 37.60
C ILE A 33 9.24 -25.24 36.27
N PRO A 34 9.18 -23.89 36.12
CA PRO A 34 9.90 -23.21 35.05
C PRO A 34 11.17 -22.47 35.53
N LEU A 35 12.23 -22.56 34.73
CA LEU A 35 13.45 -21.76 34.83
C LEU A 35 13.68 -20.98 33.51
N ASN A 36 13.75 -19.65 33.57
CA ASN A 36 13.91 -18.78 32.40
C ASN A 36 15.02 -17.71 32.55
N PRO A 37 16.27 -18.06 32.27
CA PRO A 37 17.35 -17.11 31.99
C PRO A 37 17.26 -16.54 30.56
N SER A 38 16.86 -15.27 30.43
CA SER A 38 16.77 -14.56 29.13
C SER A 38 17.79 -13.43 29.02
N GLY A 39 18.41 -13.30 27.85
CA GLY A 39 19.37 -12.23 27.51
C GLY A 39 20.70 -12.32 28.25
N CYS A 40 21.11 -13.52 28.65
CA CYS A 40 22.35 -13.78 29.39
C CYS A 40 23.55 -13.88 28.43
N LEU A 41 24.05 -12.75 27.93
CA LEU A 41 25.15 -12.71 26.95
C LEU A 41 26.46 -13.32 27.45
N GLY A 42 26.71 -13.30 28.77
CA GLY A 42 27.92 -13.84 29.38
C GLY A 42 27.85 -15.32 29.81
N LEU A 43 26.69 -15.97 29.65
CA LEU A 43 26.50 -17.36 30.08
C LEU A 43 27.13 -18.31 29.06
N THR A 44 28.28 -18.88 29.39
CA THR A 44 29.03 -19.79 28.50
C THR A 44 28.70 -21.26 28.68
N SER A 45 28.29 -21.67 29.89
CA SER A 45 27.87 -23.02 30.24
C SER A 45 26.83 -22.99 31.36
N LEU A 46 26.13 -24.11 31.55
CA LEU A 46 25.27 -24.35 32.71
C LEU A 46 26.02 -25.19 33.74
N PRO A 47 25.74 -25.01 35.05
CA PRO A 47 26.33 -25.85 36.08
C PRO A 47 25.75 -27.27 36.05
N ASP A 48 26.57 -28.26 36.40
CA ASP A 48 26.19 -29.68 36.40
C ASP A 48 25.07 -29.98 37.41
N SER A 49 24.95 -29.16 38.46
CA SER A 49 23.87 -29.21 39.45
C SER A 49 22.47 -29.02 38.89
N ILE A 50 22.30 -28.49 37.67
CA ILE A 50 20.98 -28.32 37.06
C ILE A 50 20.21 -29.64 36.99
N GLY A 51 20.91 -30.77 36.82
CA GLY A 51 20.31 -32.10 36.79
C GLY A 51 19.65 -32.56 38.10
N ALA A 52 19.89 -31.87 39.21
CA ALA A 52 19.23 -32.15 40.49
C ALA A 52 17.77 -31.67 40.56
N LEU A 53 17.35 -30.78 39.64
CA LEU A 53 16.00 -30.20 39.59
C LEU A 53 14.97 -31.18 39.01
N LYS A 54 14.72 -32.30 39.69
CA LYS A 54 13.89 -33.42 39.20
C LYS A 54 12.43 -33.04 38.90
N SER A 55 11.93 -31.95 39.48
CA SER A 55 10.57 -31.43 39.28
C SER A 55 10.43 -30.50 38.06
N LEU A 56 11.54 -30.15 37.41
CA LEU A 56 11.54 -29.16 36.34
C LEU A 56 10.82 -29.70 35.10
N GLU A 57 9.79 -28.99 34.67
CA GLU A 57 9.01 -29.34 33.47
C GLU A 57 9.38 -28.46 32.28
N ASN A 58 9.80 -27.21 32.52
CA ASN A 58 10.11 -26.25 31.46
C ASN A 58 11.44 -25.54 31.72
N LEU A 59 12.34 -25.57 30.73
CA LEU A 59 13.65 -24.94 30.81
C LEU A 59 13.88 -24.05 29.58
N HIS A 60 13.90 -22.73 29.79
CA HIS A 60 13.97 -21.76 28.70
C HIS A 60 15.24 -20.89 28.79
N PHE A 61 16.04 -20.92 27.73
CA PHE A 61 17.13 -19.99 27.47
C PHE A 61 16.79 -19.22 26.20
N SER A 62 16.93 -17.89 26.25
CA SER A 62 16.74 -17.05 25.07
C SER A 62 17.82 -15.98 25.01
N GLY A 63 18.48 -15.83 23.86
CA GLY A 63 19.53 -14.85 23.62
C GLY A 63 20.82 -15.09 24.41
N CYS A 64 21.10 -16.33 24.81
CA CYS A 64 22.36 -16.72 25.46
C CYS A 64 23.41 -17.04 24.39
N SER A 65 23.89 -16.02 23.67
CA SER A 65 24.78 -16.17 22.51
C SER A 65 26.13 -16.82 22.84
N GLY A 66 26.60 -16.72 24.09
CA GLY A 66 27.83 -17.34 24.56
C GLY A 66 27.72 -18.82 24.95
N LEU A 67 26.51 -19.38 25.05
CA LEU A 67 26.29 -20.75 25.53
C LEU A 67 26.88 -21.74 24.53
N ALA A 68 27.98 -22.39 24.89
CA ALA A 68 28.72 -23.28 23.98
C ALA A 68 28.19 -24.72 23.98
N SER A 69 27.71 -25.19 25.14
CA SER A 69 27.19 -26.55 25.32
C SER A 69 26.21 -26.64 26.49
N LEU A 70 25.39 -27.69 26.47
CA LEU A 70 24.62 -28.14 27.64
C LEU A 70 25.50 -29.06 28.52
N PRO A 71 25.25 -29.13 29.84
CA PRO A 71 25.98 -30.01 30.76
C PRO A 71 25.48 -31.46 30.64
N ASP A 72 26.35 -32.42 30.94
CA ASP A 72 26.06 -33.85 30.86
C ASP A 72 24.84 -34.25 31.70
N ASN A 73 24.72 -33.66 32.90
CA ASN A 73 23.64 -33.97 33.83
C ASN A 73 22.26 -33.49 33.38
N ILE A 74 22.13 -32.77 32.26
CA ILE A 74 20.83 -32.36 31.70
C ILE A 74 19.91 -33.57 31.50
N GLY A 75 20.46 -34.72 31.12
CA GLY A 75 19.72 -35.97 30.93
C GLY A 75 19.02 -36.49 32.19
N SER A 76 19.37 -35.99 33.38
CA SER A 76 18.75 -36.36 34.66
C SER A 76 17.37 -35.73 34.88
N LEU A 77 16.99 -34.73 34.09
CA LEU A 77 15.71 -34.01 34.19
C LEU A 77 14.54 -34.83 33.60
N LYS A 78 14.18 -35.93 34.27
CA LYS A 78 13.19 -36.90 33.74
C LYS A 78 11.76 -36.34 33.61
N SER A 79 11.44 -35.23 34.27
CA SER A 79 10.13 -34.57 34.20
C SER A 79 10.06 -33.46 33.13
N LEU A 80 11.18 -33.17 32.44
CA LEU A 80 11.25 -32.06 31.50
C LEU A 80 10.40 -32.36 30.26
N LYS A 81 9.45 -31.45 29.98
CA LYS A 81 8.53 -31.50 28.83
C LYS A 81 8.90 -30.49 27.76
N SER A 82 9.46 -29.33 28.13
CA SER A 82 9.90 -28.30 27.19
C SER A 82 11.32 -27.83 27.47
N LEU A 83 12.14 -27.80 26.42
CA LEU A 83 13.48 -27.22 26.42
C LEU A 83 13.60 -26.20 25.28
N THR A 84 13.86 -24.94 25.62
CA THR A 84 14.05 -23.85 24.65
C THR A 84 15.45 -23.27 24.77
N LEU A 85 16.19 -23.16 23.66
CA LEU A 85 17.51 -22.54 23.52
C LEU A 85 17.49 -21.54 22.35
N HIS A 86 16.60 -20.55 22.41
CA HIS A 86 16.44 -19.58 21.32
C HIS A 86 17.64 -18.61 21.26
N GLY A 87 18.23 -18.39 20.09
CA GLY A 87 19.31 -17.43 19.87
C GLY A 87 20.62 -17.79 20.59
N CYS A 88 20.84 -19.06 20.91
CA CYS A 88 22.10 -19.56 21.45
C CYS A 88 23.11 -19.81 20.31
N SER A 89 23.59 -18.73 19.69
CA SER A 89 24.44 -18.79 18.49
C SER A 89 25.77 -19.52 18.69
N GLY A 90 26.32 -19.55 19.92
CA GLY A 90 27.54 -20.25 20.27
C GLY A 90 27.39 -21.77 20.45
N LEU A 91 26.16 -22.30 20.46
CA LEU A 91 25.90 -23.72 20.70
C LEU A 91 26.31 -24.53 19.47
N ALA A 92 27.48 -25.17 19.54
CA ALA A 92 28.04 -25.90 18.41
C ALA A 92 27.42 -27.30 18.20
N SER A 93 27.02 -27.95 19.30
CA SER A 93 26.46 -29.31 19.29
C SER A 93 25.58 -29.54 20.52
N LEU A 94 24.60 -30.43 20.38
CA LEU A 94 23.92 -31.05 21.53
C LEU A 94 24.63 -32.35 21.92
N GLN A 95 24.75 -32.60 23.21
CA GLN A 95 25.35 -33.84 23.71
C GLN A 95 24.39 -35.03 23.60
N ASP A 96 24.93 -36.25 23.50
CA ASP A 96 24.17 -37.51 23.40
C ASP A 96 23.17 -37.74 24.52
N ARG A 97 23.45 -37.23 25.73
CA ARG A 97 22.58 -37.37 26.89
C ARG A 97 21.24 -36.65 26.76
N ILE A 98 21.06 -35.78 25.76
CA ILE A 98 19.74 -35.19 25.45
C ILE A 98 18.69 -36.28 25.25
N GLY A 99 19.05 -37.43 24.68
CA GLY A 99 18.16 -38.57 24.47
C GLY A 99 17.62 -39.19 25.76
N GLU A 100 18.17 -38.87 26.91
CA GLU A 100 17.70 -39.36 28.21
C GLU A 100 16.43 -38.63 28.73
N LEU A 101 16.04 -37.51 28.10
CA LEU A 101 14.87 -36.69 28.44
C LEU A 101 13.56 -37.32 27.91
N LYS A 102 13.19 -38.49 28.42
CA LYS A 102 12.09 -39.31 27.86
C LYS A 102 10.71 -38.64 27.89
N SER A 103 10.51 -37.63 28.73
CA SER A 103 9.26 -36.87 28.83
C SER A 103 9.21 -35.62 27.94
N LEU A 104 10.27 -35.34 27.17
CA LEU A 104 10.36 -34.12 26.37
C LEU A 104 9.35 -34.16 25.22
N GLU A 105 8.46 -33.17 25.18
CA GLU A 105 7.43 -32.98 24.16
C GLU A 105 7.80 -31.87 23.17
N GLU A 106 8.55 -30.86 23.62
CA GLU A 106 9.00 -29.74 22.79
C GLU A 106 10.50 -29.44 22.97
N LEU A 107 11.22 -29.35 21.86
CA LEU A 107 12.61 -28.92 21.79
C LEU A 107 12.76 -27.77 20.79
N GLU A 108 13.16 -26.60 21.27
CA GLU A 108 13.37 -25.41 20.46
C GLU A 108 14.83 -24.97 20.51
N LEU A 109 15.45 -24.86 19.34
CA LEU A 109 16.87 -24.51 19.12
C LEU A 109 16.99 -23.35 18.12
N ASN A 110 15.90 -22.60 17.92
CA ASN A 110 15.83 -21.54 16.93
C ASN A 110 16.97 -20.53 17.10
N GLY A 111 17.63 -20.13 16.02
CA GLY A 111 18.72 -19.14 16.03
C GLY A 111 20.05 -19.66 16.61
N CYS A 112 20.19 -20.98 16.85
CA CYS A 112 21.47 -21.62 17.13
C CYS A 112 22.31 -21.73 15.84
N SER A 113 22.79 -20.61 15.33
CA SER A 113 23.51 -20.54 14.04
C SER A 113 24.80 -21.37 13.99
N GLY A 114 25.45 -21.61 15.12
CA GLY A 114 26.64 -22.45 15.24
C GLY A 114 26.37 -23.96 15.30
N LEU A 115 25.12 -24.40 15.43
CA LEU A 115 24.77 -25.82 15.59
C LEU A 115 25.03 -26.58 14.30
N ALA A 116 26.06 -27.44 14.29
CA ALA A 116 26.49 -28.14 13.09
C ALA A 116 25.67 -29.41 12.77
N SER A 117 25.22 -30.12 13.82
CA SER A 117 24.44 -31.36 13.73
C SER A 117 23.67 -31.63 15.02
N LEU A 118 22.69 -32.53 14.95
CA LEU A 118 22.04 -33.12 16.12
C LEU A 118 22.66 -34.50 16.43
N PRO A 119 22.75 -34.91 17.70
CA PRO A 119 23.23 -36.24 18.08
C PRO A 119 22.23 -37.33 17.67
N ASP A 120 22.73 -38.51 17.31
CA ASP A 120 21.90 -39.67 16.95
C ASP A 120 20.88 -40.06 18.03
N ASN A 121 21.24 -39.87 19.30
CA ASN A 121 20.38 -40.17 20.43
C ASN A 121 19.13 -39.28 20.53
N ILE A 122 19.00 -38.23 19.70
CA ILE A 122 17.76 -37.48 19.54
C ILE A 122 16.58 -38.41 19.21
N GLY A 123 16.80 -39.45 18.39
CA GLY A 123 15.77 -40.42 18.01
C GLY A 123 15.16 -41.19 19.17
N THR A 124 15.78 -41.15 20.34
CA THR A 124 15.30 -41.84 21.54
C THR A 124 14.24 -41.05 22.33
N LEU A 125 13.95 -39.80 21.94
CA LEU A 125 12.93 -38.91 22.52
C LEU A 125 11.52 -39.26 22.03
N LYS A 126 10.99 -40.41 22.44
CA LYS A 126 9.72 -40.94 21.89
C LYS A 126 8.48 -40.09 22.19
N SER A 127 8.55 -39.16 23.14
CA SER A 127 7.45 -38.23 23.49
C SER A 127 7.48 -36.91 22.71
N LEU A 128 8.54 -36.67 21.91
CA LEU A 128 8.75 -35.38 21.25
C LEU A 128 7.71 -35.18 20.15
N LYS A 129 6.95 -34.09 20.25
CA LYS A 129 5.90 -33.69 19.30
C LYS A 129 6.33 -32.50 18.44
N CYS A 130 7.21 -31.64 18.96
CA CYS A 130 7.64 -30.42 18.29
C CYS A 130 9.16 -30.26 18.37
N LEU A 131 9.82 -30.16 17.21
CA LEU A 131 11.24 -29.86 17.09
C LEU A 131 11.41 -28.61 16.23
N LYS A 132 11.99 -27.56 16.78
CA LYS A 132 12.23 -26.29 16.10
C LYS A 132 13.72 -25.97 16.02
N LEU A 133 14.20 -25.72 14.81
CA LEU A 133 15.60 -25.48 14.43
C LEU A 133 15.71 -24.27 13.49
N ASP A 134 14.71 -23.38 13.48
CA ASP A 134 14.66 -22.24 12.57
C ASP A 134 15.89 -21.33 12.77
N GLY A 135 16.60 -20.98 11.70
CA GLY A 135 17.77 -20.12 11.74
C GLY A 135 19.06 -20.81 12.20
N CYS A 136 19.08 -22.14 12.28
CA CYS A 136 20.30 -22.93 12.47
C CYS A 136 21.12 -23.00 11.17
N SER A 137 21.70 -21.87 10.74
CA SER A 137 22.40 -21.76 9.46
C SER A 137 23.59 -22.71 9.29
N GLY A 138 24.23 -23.13 10.39
CA GLY A 138 25.34 -24.09 10.39
C GLY A 138 24.93 -25.56 10.32
N LEU A 139 23.63 -25.88 10.42
CA LEU A 139 23.14 -27.25 10.45
C LEU A 139 23.31 -27.92 9.09
N ALA A 140 24.28 -28.81 8.98
CA ALA A 140 24.63 -29.43 7.70
C ALA A 140 23.72 -30.60 7.31
N SER A 141 23.26 -31.36 8.31
CA SER A 141 22.40 -32.54 8.15
C SER A 141 21.62 -32.85 9.43
N LEU A 142 20.58 -33.67 9.29
CA LEU A 142 19.88 -34.30 10.41
C LEU A 142 20.35 -35.76 10.54
N PRO A 143 20.45 -36.32 11.75
CA PRO A 143 20.83 -37.71 11.95
C PRO A 143 19.72 -38.65 11.45
N ASP A 144 20.09 -39.81 10.91
CA ASP A 144 19.13 -40.83 10.42
C ASP A 144 18.12 -41.26 11.50
N ARG A 145 18.57 -41.30 12.75
CA ARG A 145 17.71 -41.67 13.89
C ARG A 145 16.59 -40.67 14.17
N ILE A 146 16.56 -39.50 13.51
CA ILE A 146 15.42 -38.59 13.60
C ILE A 146 14.11 -39.28 13.19
N GLY A 147 14.16 -40.22 12.24
CA GLY A 147 13.02 -41.02 11.80
C GLY A 147 12.39 -41.87 12.90
N GLU A 148 13.09 -42.10 14.01
CA GLU A 148 12.56 -42.87 15.14
C GLU A 148 11.66 -42.06 16.09
N LEU A 149 11.51 -40.75 15.87
CA LEU A 149 10.62 -39.86 16.64
C LEU A 149 9.15 -40.04 16.23
N LYS A 150 8.58 -41.21 16.55
CA LYS A 150 7.25 -41.60 16.05
C LYS A 150 6.09 -40.70 16.50
N SER A 151 6.27 -39.87 17.53
CA SER A 151 5.29 -38.90 18.03
C SER A 151 5.48 -37.49 17.47
N LEU A 152 6.48 -37.26 16.60
CA LEU A 152 6.78 -35.93 16.09
C LEU A 152 5.70 -35.48 15.12
N GLU A 153 5.02 -34.39 15.47
CA GLU A 153 3.94 -33.78 14.70
C GLU A 153 4.45 -32.58 13.89
N ARG A 154 5.45 -31.86 14.41
CA ARG A 154 5.93 -30.60 13.82
C ARG A 154 7.46 -30.53 13.82
N LEU A 155 8.03 -30.30 12.63
CA LEU A 155 9.47 -30.09 12.42
C LEU A 155 9.71 -28.77 11.66
N TYR A 156 10.37 -27.83 12.32
CA TYR A 156 10.69 -26.51 11.76
C TYR A 156 12.20 -26.37 11.55
N LEU A 157 12.61 -26.06 10.32
CA LEU A 157 14.00 -25.97 9.84
C LEU A 157 14.18 -24.71 8.97
N ASN A 158 13.34 -23.69 9.13
CA ASN A 158 13.38 -22.52 8.25
C ASN A 158 14.72 -21.78 8.39
N GLY A 159 15.34 -21.36 7.29
CA GLY A 159 16.61 -20.62 7.32
C GLY A 159 17.83 -21.46 7.70
N CYS A 160 17.72 -22.79 7.69
CA CYS A 160 18.88 -23.71 7.79
C CYS A 160 19.64 -23.74 6.46
N SER A 161 20.33 -22.65 6.13
CA SER A 161 20.99 -22.48 4.82
C SER A 161 22.09 -23.51 4.51
N GLY A 162 22.71 -24.10 5.54
CA GLY A 162 23.71 -25.17 5.41
C GLY A 162 23.14 -26.57 5.21
N LEU A 163 21.83 -26.77 5.36
CA LEU A 163 21.19 -28.09 5.30
C LEU A 163 21.21 -28.60 3.85
N ALA A 164 22.05 -29.60 3.56
CA ALA A 164 22.25 -30.08 2.20
C ALA A 164 21.17 -31.07 1.74
N SER A 165 20.68 -31.91 2.65
CA SER A 165 19.66 -32.94 2.40
C SER A 165 18.93 -33.32 3.70
N LEU A 166 17.78 -33.97 3.57
CA LEU A 166 17.12 -34.69 4.66
C LEU A 166 17.52 -36.17 4.64
N PRO A 167 17.63 -36.84 5.79
CA PRO A 167 17.93 -38.27 5.85
C PRO A 167 16.76 -39.10 5.30
N ASP A 168 17.05 -40.25 4.68
CA ASP A 168 16.03 -41.15 4.12
C ASP A 168 14.99 -41.58 5.17
N ARG A 169 15.41 -41.74 6.42
CA ARG A 169 14.51 -42.13 7.51
C ARG A 169 13.51 -41.05 7.91
N ILE A 170 13.56 -39.84 7.33
CA ILE A 170 12.55 -38.81 7.55
C ILE A 170 11.15 -39.33 7.23
N GLY A 171 11.00 -40.16 6.20
CA GLY A 171 9.73 -40.77 5.79
C GLY A 171 9.09 -41.66 6.85
N GLU A 172 9.85 -42.10 7.87
CA GLU A 172 9.31 -42.92 8.95
C GLU A 172 8.55 -42.14 10.03
N LEU A 173 8.53 -40.80 9.96
CA LEU A 173 7.80 -39.91 10.88
C LEU A 173 6.29 -39.89 10.56
N LYS A 174 5.61 -41.02 10.80
CA LYS A 174 4.21 -41.21 10.37
C LYS A 174 3.19 -40.25 11.01
N SER A 175 3.55 -39.61 12.13
CA SER A 175 2.71 -38.61 12.81
C SER A 175 2.99 -37.17 12.37
N LEU A 176 3.95 -36.93 11.46
CA LEU A 176 4.37 -35.59 11.08
C LEU A 176 3.27 -34.91 10.25
N GLU A 177 2.77 -33.80 10.77
CA GLU A 177 1.73 -32.97 10.16
C GLU A 177 2.33 -31.73 9.47
N GLN A 178 3.45 -31.21 9.98
CA GLN A 178 4.09 -30.00 9.45
C GLN A 178 5.60 -30.17 9.33
N LEU A 179 6.11 -29.94 8.12
CA LEU A 179 7.53 -29.84 7.80
C LEU A 179 7.81 -28.49 7.14
N GLN A 180 8.62 -27.65 7.78
CA GLN A 180 8.93 -26.31 7.29
C GLN A 180 10.43 -26.18 7.01
N LEU A 181 10.78 -25.99 5.74
CA LEU A 181 12.16 -25.89 5.25
C LEU A 181 12.42 -24.54 4.56
N ASN A 182 11.56 -23.54 4.77
CA ASN A 182 11.64 -22.29 4.02
C ASN A 182 13.00 -21.61 4.23
N GLY A 183 13.71 -21.23 3.18
CA GLY A 183 15.02 -20.58 3.23
C GLY A 183 16.19 -21.53 3.44
N CYS A 184 15.98 -22.86 3.31
CA CYS A 184 17.07 -23.82 3.24
C CYS A 184 17.75 -23.76 1.85
N SER A 185 18.55 -22.72 1.61
CA SER A 185 19.17 -22.49 0.31
C SER A 185 20.14 -23.58 -0.15
N GLY A 186 20.74 -24.34 0.79
CA GLY A 186 21.63 -25.46 0.51
C GLY A 186 20.91 -26.78 0.19
N LEU A 187 19.59 -26.87 0.39
CA LEU A 187 18.83 -28.11 0.22
C LEU A 187 18.75 -28.47 -1.25
N ALA A 188 19.46 -29.50 -1.68
CA ALA A 188 19.59 -29.85 -3.09
C ALA A 188 18.45 -30.74 -3.61
N ILE A 189 18.00 -31.68 -2.78
CA ILE A 189 16.98 -32.68 -3.07
C ILE A 189 16.16 -33.00 -1.81
N LEU A 190 14.94 -33.50 -2.00
CA LEU A 190 14.17 -34.21 -0.96
C LEU A 190 14.32 -35.72 -1.18
N PRO A 191 14.42 -36.55 -0.13
CA PRO A 191 14.49 -38.00 -0.28
C PRO A 191 13.16 -38.57 -0.78
N ASP A 192 13.20 -39.66 -1.55
CA ASP A 192 12.01 -40.33 -2.08
C ASP A 192 11.05 -40.80 -0.97
N THR A 193 11.57 -41.07 0.21
CA THR A 193 10.78 -41.46 1.38
C THR A 193 9.88 -40.34 1.91
N ILE A 194 10.03 -39.09 1.45
CA ILE A 194 9.14 -37.98 1.83
C ILE A 194 7.67 -38.33 1.55
N GLY A 195 7.40 -39.04 0.44
CA GLY A 195 6.05 -39.48 0.06
C GLY A 195 5.40 -40.47 1.04
N GLU A 196 6.16 -41.00 2.02
CA GLU A 196 5.62 -41.87 3.05
C GLU A 196 5.02 -41.13 4.26
N LEU A 197 5.15 -39.80 4.33
CA LEU A 197 4.60 -38.95 5.39
C LEU A 197 3.08 -38.74 5.21
N LYS A 198 2.29 -39.80 5.42
CA LYS A 198 0.86 -39.80 5.11
C LYS A 198 0.01 -38.80 5.90
N SER A 199 0.50 -38.34 7.06
CA SER A 199 -0.19 -37.34 7.90
C SER A 199 0.21 -35.90 7.58
N LEU A 200 1.14 -35.67 6.64
CA LEU A 200 1.69 -34.35 6.37
C LEU A 200 0.64 -33.45 5.73
N GLU A 201 0.27 -32.38 6.43
CA GLU A 201 -0.69 -31.39 5.96
C GLU A 201 -0.01 -30.15 5.36
N ARG A 202 1.21 -29.83 5.80
CA ARG A 202 1.96 -28.63 5.38
C ARG A 202 3.42 -28.95 5.09
N LEU A 203 3.85 -28.64 3.87
CA LEU A 203 5.25 -28.72 3.44
C LEU A 203 5.70 -27.34 2.93
N GLY A 204 6.60 -26.68 3.66
CA GLY A 204 7.16 -25.39 3.27
C GLY A 204 8.54 -25.52 2.64
N LEU A 205 8.70 -25.03 1.42
CA LEU A 205 9.94 -25.06 0.64
C LEU A 205 10.35 -23.68 0.11
N ASN A 206 9.68 -22.61 0.55
CA ASN A 206 9.92 -21.26 0.02
C ASN A 206 11.37 -20.83 0.21
N GLY A 207 12.06 -20.39 -0.84
CA GLY A 207 13.44 -19.93 -0.77
C GLY A 207 14.48 -21.04 -0.71
N CYS A 208 14.11 -22.29 -1.00
CA CYS A 208 15.05 -23.39 -1.23
C CYS A 208 15.69 -23.26 -2.64
N SER A 209 16.54 -22.25 -2.82
CA SER A 209 17.12 -21.93 -4.13
C SER A 209 18.01 -23.03 -4.73
N GLY A 210 18.60 -23.89 -3.89
CA GLY A 210 19.38 -25.06 -4.31
C GLY A 210 18.57 -26.28 -4.72
N LEU A 211 17.24 -26.29 -4.48
CA LEU A 211 16.39 -27.44 -4.76
C LEU A 211 16.23 -27.61 -6.27
N THR A 212 16.76 -28.71 -6.81
CA THR A 212 16.84 -28.93 -8.27
C THR A 212 15.68 -29.77 -8.83
N SER A 213 15.11 -30.63 -8.01
CA SER A 213 14.01 -31.54 -8.37
C SER A 213 13.18 -31.90 -7.15
N LEU A 214 11.96 -32.38 -7.39
CA LEU A 214 11.11 -33.02 -6.39
C LEU A 214 11.04 -34.51 -6.70
N PRO A 215 10.93 -35.37 -5.67
CA PRO A 215 10.80 -36.81 -5.88
C PRO A 215 9.42 -37.15 -6.46
N ASP A 216 9.36 -38.18 -7.31
CA ASP A 216 8.12 -38.66 -7.94
C ASP A 216 7.08 -39.16 -6.91
N THR A 217 7.54 -39.48 -5.70
CA THR A 217 6.72 -39.90 -4.57
C THR A 217 5.98 -38.76 -3.88
N ILE A 218 6.23 -37.48 -4.24
CA ILE A 218 5.57 -36.33 -3.62
C ILE A 218 4.04 -36.41 -3.73
N GLY A 219 3.53 -36.95 -4.85
CA GLY A 219 2.10 -37.18 -5.09
C GLY A 219 1.43 -38.14 -4.08
N ALA A 220 2.23 -38.92 -3.35
CA ALA A 220 1.74 -39.85 -2.36
C ALA A 220 1.35 -39.19 -1.01
N LEU A 221 1.57 -37.87 -0.86
CA LEU A 221 1.19 -37.07 0.30
C LEU A 221 -0.31 -36.68 0.28
N LYS A 222 -1.18 -37.67 0.47
CA LYS A 222 -2.64 -37.51 0.30
C LYS A 222 -3.31 -36.54 1.29
N SER A 223 -2.68 -36.22 2.41
CA SER A 223 -3.19 -35.26 3.41
C SER A 223 -2.68 -33.82 3.21
N LEU A 224 -1.80 -33.59 2.23
CA LEU A 224 -1.13 -32.30 2.04
C LEU A 224 -2.13 -31.25 1.55
N LYS A 225 -2.29 -30.18 2.32
CA LYS A 225 -3.21 -29.07 2.02
C LYS A 225 -2.49 -27.86 1.45
N TRP A 226 -1.22 -27.66 1.82
CA TRP A 226 -0.44 -26.47 1.48
C TRP A 226 0.96 -26.82 0.97
N LEU A 227 1.28 -26.32 -0.22
CA LEU A 227 2.58 -26.47 -0.89
C LEU A 227 2.93 -25.17 -1.64
N ASP A 228 4.04 -24.54 -1.24
CA ASP A 228 4.54 -23.29 -1.83
C ASP A 228 6.02 -23.44 -2.16
N PHE A 229 6.37 -22.95 -3.34
CA PHE A 229 7.73 -23.03 -3.88
C PHE A 229 8.32 -21.65 -4.21
N PHE A 230 7.75 -20.57 -3.68
CA PHE A 230 8.25 -19.22 -3.91
C PHE A 230 9.77 -19.15 -3.69
N GLY A 231 10.54 -18.75 -4.69
CA GLY A 231 12.00 -18.63 -4.58
C GLY A 231 12.80 -19.94 -4.72
N CYS A 232 12.20 -21.04 -5.19
CA CYS A 232 12.90 -22.27 -5.59
C CYS A 232 13.48 -22.17 -7.00
N SER A 233 14.39 -21.23 -7.23
CA SER A 233 14.92 -20.92 -8.58
C SER A 233 15.65 -22.07 -9.29
N GLY A 234 16.09 -23.09 -8.55
CA GLY A 234 16.76 -24.28 -9.11
C GLY A 234 15.81 -25.33 -9.70
N LEU A 235 14.50 -25.24 -9.40
CA LEU A 235 13.54 -26.26 -9.80
C LEU A 235 13.15 -26.09 -11.27
N ALA A 236 13.54 -27.05 -12.11
CA ALA A 236 13.33 -26.98 -13.55
C ALA A 236 11.98 -27.56 -14.03
N SER A 237 11.40 -28.48 -13.27
CA SER A 237 10.14 -29.15 -13.60
C SER A 237 9.39 -29.58 -12.34
N LEU A 238 8.11 -29.88 -12.49
CA LEU A 238 7.32 -30.58 -11.47
C LEU A 238 7.22 -32.06 -11.87
N PRO A 239 7.19 -33.00 -10.90
CA PRO A 239 7.02 -34.40 -11.18
C PRO A 239 5.61 -34.69 -11.70
N ASP A 240 5.47 -35.71 -12.56
CA ASP A 240 4.21 -36.07 -13.21
C ASP A 240 3.10 -36.40 -12.20
N ASN A 241 3.47 -36.95 -11.04
CA ASN A 241 2.55 -37.34 -9.98
C ASN A 241 2.14 -36.19 -9.05
N ILE A 242 2.58 -34.94 -9.27
CA ILE A 242 2.17 -33.80 -8.41
C ILE A 242 0.65 -33.61 -8.40
N GLY A 243 -0.02 -34.00 -9.50
CA GLY A 243 -1.48 -33.98 -9.63
C GLY A 243 -2.21 -34.92 -8.66
N GLU A 244 -1.51 -35.91 -8.09
CA GLU A 244 -2.08 -36.88 -7.16
C GLU A 244 -2.24 -36.36 -5.72
N LEU A 245 -1.91 -35.10 -5.46
CA LEU A 245 -2.12 -34.43 -4.18
C LEU A 245 -3.62 -34.12 -3.96
N GLU A 246 -4.40 -35.15 -3.63
CA GLU A 246 -5.86 -35.12 -3.57
C GLU A 246 -6.46 -34.09 -2.60
N SER A 247 -5.77 -33.78 -1.50
CA SER A 247 -6.22 -32.79 -0.49
C SER A 247 -5.64 -31.39 -0.69
N LEU A 248 -4.85 -31.15 -1.74
CA LEU A 248 -4.16 -29.88 -1.90
C LEU A 248 -5.15 -28.76 -2.18
N GLN A 249 -5.15 -27.72 -1.36
CA GLN A 249 -6.03 -26.57 -1.48
C GLN A 249 -5.34 -25.38 -2.15
N GLN A 250 -4.03 -25.27 -1.97
CA GLN A 250 -3.24 -24.17 -2.52
C GLN A 250 -1.92 -24.66 -3.11
N LEU A 251 -1.67 -24.26 -4.36
CA LEU A 251 -0.41 -24.49 -5.08
C LEU A 251 0.11 -23.15 -5.59
N ARG A 252 1.35 -22.80 -5.21
CA ARG A 252 2.02 -21.57 -5.62
C ARG A 252 3.36 -21.86 -6.26
N LEU A 253 3.50 -21.44 -7.51
CA LEU A 253 4.70 -21.57 -8.34
C LEU A 253 5.13 -20.17 -8.76
N VAL A 254 6.15 -19.63 -8.10
CA VAL A 254 6.59 -18.24 -8.29
C VAL A 254 8.07 -18.19 -8.58
N ASP A 255 8.43 -17.48 -9.67
CA ASP A 255 9.78 -17.29 -10.18
C ASP A 255 10.45 -18.57 -10.70
N PHE A 256 9.66 -19.46 -11.30
CA PHE A 256 10.11 -20.68 -11.96
C PHE A 256 10.50 -20.42 -13.42
N ALA A 257 11.61 -19.70 -13.63
CA ALA A 257 12.02 -19.27 -14.97
C ALA A 257 12.25 -20.43 -15.97
N GLN A 258 12.63 -21.61 -15.48
CA GLN A 258 12.94 -22.79 -16.31
C GLN A 258 11.75 -23.74 -16.54
N LEU A 259 10.60 -23.50 -15.89
CA LEU A 259 9.43 -24.37 -16.03
C LEU A 259 8.86 -24.25 -17.45
N ALA A 260 9.06 -25.29 -18.25
CA ALA A 260 8.65 -25.33 -19.66
C ALA A 260 7.18 -25.73 -19.85
N SER A 261 6.67 -26.61 -18.98
CA SER A 261 5.28 -27.11 -18.99
C SER A 261 4.82 -27.42 -17.56
N LEU A 262 3.50 -27.38 -17.35
CA LEU A 262 2.87 -28.03 -16.20
C LEU A 262 2.66 -29.52 -16.55
N PRO A 263 2.63 -30.42 -15.54
CA PRO A 263 2.43 -31.84 -15.79
C PRO A 263 1.00 -32.16 -16.25
N ASP A 264 0.87 -33.21 -17.06
CA ASP A 264 -0.38 -33.64 -17.71
C ASP A 264 -1.43 -34.20 -16.73
N ASN A 265 -1.13 -34.27 -15.44
CA ASN A 265 -2.07 -34.66 -14.37
C ASN A 265 -2.47 -33.51 -13.44
N ILE A 266 -2.08 -32.25 -13.71
CA ILE A 266 -2.43 -31.11 -12.84
C ILE A 266 -3.94 -31.02 -12.56
N GLY A 267 -4.80 -31.40 -13.51
CA GLY A 267 -6.26 -31.43 -13.38
C GLY A 267 -6.83 -32.42 -12.36
N ALA A 268 -6.02 -33.38 -11.88
CA ALA A 268 -6.45 -34.39 -10.91
C ALA A 268 -6.60 -33.85 -9.48
N MET A 269 -6.10 -32.65 -9.17
CA MET A 269 -6.21 -32.03 -7.84
C MET A 269 -7.60 -31.45 -7.59
N LYS A 270 -8.57 -32.32 -7.28
CA LYS A 270 -9.99 -31.96 -7.14
C LYS A 270 -10.30 -31.01 -5.99
N CYS A 271 -9.45 -30.93 -4.96
CA CYS A 271 -9.60 -30.00 -3.83
C CYS A 271 -8.87 -28.66 -4.03
N LEU A 272 -8.19 -28.43 -5.16
CA LEU A 272 -7.39 -27.22 -5.36
C LEU A 272 -8.30 -25.99 -5.50
N GLU A 273 -8.19 -25.06 -4.55
CA GLU A 273 -8.98 -23.83 -4.51
C GLU A 273 -8.21 -22.63 -5.08
N CYS A 274 -6.88 -22.64 -4.98
CA CYS A 274 -6.02 -21.53 -5.40
C CYS A 274 -4.77 -22.01 -6.13
N LEU A 275 -4.63 -21.58 -7.38
CA LEU A 275 -3.44 -21.80 -8.21
C LEU A 275 -2.79 -20.47 -8.57
N VAL A 276 -1.56 -20.27 -8.11
CA VAL A 276 -0.76 -19.08 -8.44
C VAL A 276 0.45 -19.50 -9.26
N LEU A 277 0.54 -19.03 -10.49
CA LEU A 277 1.69 -19.16 -11.36
C LEU A 277 2.22 -17.76 -11.68
N SER A 278 3.41 -17.40 -11.21
CA SER A 278 3.99 -16.07 -11.41
C SER A 278 5.46 -16.16 -11.80
N GLY A 279 5.93 -15.32 -12.72
CA GLY A 279 7.35 -15.28 -13.10
C GLY A 279 7.85 -16.55 -13.81
N CYS A 280 6.95 -17.36 -14.34
CA CYS A 280 7.27 -18.61 -15.06
C CYS A 280 7.47 -18.33 -16.56
N SER A 281 8.54 -17.61 -16.91
CA SER A 281 8.77 -17.09 -18.26
C SER A 281 9.01 -18.16 -19.33
N GLY A 282 9.38 -19.38 -18.94
CA GLY A 282 9.54 -20.55 -19.81
C GLY A 282 8.23 -21.18 -20.28
N LEU A 283 7.12 -20.99 -19.53
CA LEU A 283 5.86 -21.68 -19.78
C LEU A 283 5.15 -21.06 -21.01
N ALA A 284 4.97 -21.88 -22.05
CA ALA A 284 4.38 -21.44 -23.31
C ALA A 284 2.87 -21.73 -23.43
N SER A 285 2.35 -22.69 -22.66
CA SER A 285 0.95 -23.09 -22.65
C SER A 285 0.54 -23.62 -21.27
N LEU A 286 -0.76 -23.58 -20.99
CA LEU A 286 -1.36 -24.37 -19.91
C LEU A 286 -1.89 -25.69 -20.51
N PRO A 287 -1.88 -26.80 -19.77
CA PRO A 287 -2.41 -28.07 -20.23
C PRO A 287 -3.95 -28.05 -20.25
N ASP A 288 -4.56 -28.80 -21.18
CA ASP A 288 -6.02 -28.83 -21.35
C ASP A 288 -6.77 -29.37 -20.12
N ASN A 289 -6.16 -30.25 -19.34
CA ASN A 289 -6.76 -30.75 -18.11
C ASN A 289 -6.86 -29.69 -16.98
N ILE A 290 -6.36 -28.45 -17.17
CA ILE A 290 -6.54 -27.37 -16.18
C ILE A 290 -8.03 -27.13 -15.87
N GLY A 291 -8.91 -27.37 -16.86
CA GLY A 291 -10.36 -27.26 -16.71
C GLY A 291 -10.98 -28.30 -15.78
N GLU A 292 -10.24 -29.33 -15.38
CA GLU A 292 -10.72 -30.40 -14.49
C GLU A 292 -10.56 -30.07 -12.99
N LEU A 293 -10.01 -28.89 -12.66
CA LEU A 293 -9.86 -28.39 -11.30
C LEU A 293 -11.22 -27.90 -10.74
N GLU A 294 -12.07 -28.85 -10.36
CA GLU A 294 -13.49 -28.63 -9.98
C GLU A 294 -13.69 -27.63 -8.83
N SER A 295 -12.77 -27.59 -7.86
CA SER A 295 -12.84 -26.69 -6.70
C SER A 295 -12.14 -25.35 -6.90
N LEU A 296 -11.53 -25.09 -8.06
CA LEU A 296 -10.69 -23.91 -8.25
C LEU A 296 -11.50 -22.63 -8.16
N GLN A 297 -11.16 -21.78 -7.19
CA GLN A 297 -11.82 -20.49 -6.95
C GLN A 297 -10.96 -19.32 -7.43
N SER A 298 -9.64 -19.46 -7.41
CA SER A 298 -8.72 -18.42 -7.86
C SER A 298 -7.60 -18.96 -8.75
N LEU A 299 -7.44 -18.35 -9.92
CA LEU A 299 -6.35 -18.61 -10.85
C LEU A 299 -5.59 -17.31 -11.12
N HIS A 300 -4.33 -17.26 -10.71
CA HIS A 300 -3.46 -16.12 -10.92
C HIS A 300 -2.30 -16.51 -11.84
N LEU A 301 -2.25 -15.90 -13.01
CA LEU A 301 -1.18 -16.04 -13.98
C LEU A 301 -0.48 -14.69 -14.14
N SER A 302 0.82 -14.63 -13.85
CA SER A 302 1.60 -13.38 -13.91
C SER A 302 2.96 -13.56 -14.59
N GLY A 303 3.32 -12.65 -15.48
CA GLY A 303 4.65 -12.58 -16.08
C GLY A 303 4.94 -13.65 -17.15
N PHE A 304 3.91 -14.14 -17.83
CA PHE A 304 4.03 -15.11 -18.93
C PHE A 304 4.26 -14.42 -20.27
N SER A 305 5.52 -14.21 -20.65
CA SER A 305 5.84 -13.56 -21.93
C SER A 305 5.63 -14.47 -23.17
N ARG A 306 5.62 -15.80 -22.99
CA ARG A 306 5.50 -16.79 -24.07
C ARG A 306 4.11 -17.42 -24.21
N LEU A 307 3.19 -17.17 -23.27
CA LEU A 307 1.86 -17.74 -23.29
C LEU A 307 1.04 -17.16 -24.45
N ALA A 308 0.83 -17.97 -25.49
CA ALA A 308 0.17 -17.54 -26.72
C ALA A 308 -1.36 -17.59 -26.65
N SER A 309 -1.91 -18.57 -25.94
CA SER A 309 -3.34 -18.78 -25.72
C SER A 309 -3.61 -19.43 -24.36
N LEU A 310 -4.86 -19.29 -23.87
CA LEU A 310 -5.39 -20.15 -22.82
C LEU A 310 -6.12 -21.35 -23.47
N PRO A 311 -6.15 -22.53 -22.84
CA PRO A 311 -6.89 -23.68 -23.35
C PRO A 311 -8.40 -23.46 -23.24
N ASP A 312 -9.18 -24.04 -24.17
CA ASP A 312 -10.64 -23.90 -24.18
C ASP A 312 -11.29 -24.47 -22.91
N SER A 313 -10.66 -25.47 -22.32
CA SER A 313 -11.07 -26.09 -21.05
C SER A 313 -11.12 -25.12 -19.87
N ILE A 314 -10.53 -23.92 -19.97
CA ILE A 314 -10.66 -22.89 -18.94
C ILE A 314 -12.14 -22.60 -18.61
N GLY A 315 -13.04 -22.69 -19.59
CA GLY A 315 -14.48 -22.50 -19.40
C GLY A 315 -15.16 -23.57 -18.52
N ALA A 316 -14.51 -24.71 -18.30
CA ALA A 316 -15.00 -25.78 -17.44
C ALA A 316 -14.82 -25.49 -15.94
N LEU A 317 -14.06 -24.45 -15.56
CA LEU A 317 -13.82 -24.08 -14.17
C LEU A 317 -15.04 -23.39 -13.51
N LYS A 318 -16.10 -24.17 -13.24
CA LYS A 318 -17.40 -23.66 -12.76
C LYS A 318 -17.36 -23.00 -11.37
N SER A 319 -16.34 -23.30 -10.56
CA SER A 319 -16.13 -22.71 -9.23
C SER A 319 -15.30 -21.43 -9.24
N LEU A 320 -14.73 -21.05 -10.39
CA LEU A 320 -13.75 -19.96 -10.47
C LEU A 320 -14.42 -18.61 -10.21
N ARG A 321 -13.93 -17.91 -9.18
CA ARG A 321 -14.41 -16.58 -8.76
C ARG A 321 -13.47 -15.47 -9.20
N SER A 322 -12.18 -15.76 -9.30
CA SER A 322 -11.15 -14.77 -9.64
C SER A 322 -10.19 -15.32 -10.68
N LEU A 323 -10.06 -14.60 -11.80
CA LEU A 323 -9.07 -14.87 -12.85
C LEU A 323 -8.20 -13.62 -13.04
N SER A 324 -6.90 -13.78 -12.84
CA SER A 324 -5.93 -12.70 -13.04
C SER A 324 -4.88 -13.11 -14.06
N LEU A 325 -4.76 -12.33 -15.13
CA LEU A 325 -3.74 -12.47 -16.17
C LEU A 325 -2.94 -11.16 -16.24
N PHE A 326 -1.83 -11.11 -15.52
CA PHE A 326 -0.97 -9.92 -15.43
C PHE A 326 0.32 -10.12 -16.22
N GLY A 327 0.71 -9.15 -17.06
CA GLY A 327 1.99 -9.20 -17.78
C GLY A 327 2.10 -10.41 -18.71
N CYS A 328 0.98 -10.92 -19.22
CA CYS A 328 0.93 -12.01 -20.19
C CYS A 328 1.04 -11.45 -21.62
N SER A 329 2.16 -10.79 -21.94
CA SER A 329 2.30 -9.95 -23.14
C SER A 329 2.24 -10.71 -24.47
N GLY A 330 2.46 -12.03 -24.46
CA GLY A 330 2.34 -12.90 -25.64
C GLY A 330 0.92 -13.31 -26.00
N LEU A 331 -0.07 -13.08 -25.13
CA LEU A 331 -1.44 -13.54 -25.34
C LEU A 331 -2.13 -12.65 -26.38
N ALA A 332 -2.44 -13.23 -27.55
CA ALA A 332 -3.06 -12.51 -28.66
C ALA A 332 -4.60 -12.49 -28.59
N SER A 333 -5.20 -13.49 -27.94
CA SER A 333 -6.65 -13.63 -27.77
C SER A 333 -7.00 -14.41 -26.51
N LEU A 334 -8.22 -14.19 -25.99
CA LEU A 334 -8.84 -15.04 -24.98
C LEU A 334 -9.78 -16.06 -25.68
N PRO A 335 -9.90 -17.30 -25.18
CA PRO A 335 -10.79 -18.30 -25.77
C PRO A 335 -12.26 -17.92 -25.57
N ASP A 336 -13.12 -18.32 -26.51
CA ASP A 336 -14.57 -18.05 -26.43
C ASP A 336 -15.20 -18.72 -25.20
N ASN A 337 -14.69 -19.87 -24.76
CA ASN A 337 -15.17 -20.57 -23.57
C ASN A 337 -14.95 -19.79 -22.25
N ILE A 338 -14.22 -18.67 -22.25
CA ILE A 338 -14.13 -17.80 -21.06
C ILE A 338 -15.52 -17.33 -20.58
N GLY A 339 -16.50 -17.23 -21.49
CA GLY A 339 -17.89 -16.89 -21.16
C GLY A 339 -18.64 -17.95 -20.35
N GLU A 340 -18.09 -19.17 -20.23
CA GLU A 340 -18.69 -20.30 -19.50
C GLU A 340 -18.33 -20.31 -18.00
N LEU A 341 -17.50 -19.36 -17.54
CA LEU A 341 -17.11 -19.18 -16.14
C LEU A 341 -18.26 -18.56 -15.31
N GLU A 342 -19.29 -19.36 -15.03
CA GLU A 342 -20.55 -18.92 -14.42
C GLU A 342 -20.39 -18.25 -13.04
N SER A 343 -19.38 -18.64 -12.27
CA SER A 343 -19.10 -18.11 -10.92
C SER A 343 -18.12 -16.94 -10.90
N LEU A 344 -17.60 -16.49 -12.06
CA LEU A 344 -16.54 -15.49 -12.10
C LEU A 344 -17.04 -14.14 -11.61
N GLN A 345 -16.38 -13.61 -10.57
CA GLN A 345 -16.68 -12.34 -9.93
C GLN A 345 -15.64 -11.26 -10.27
N SER A 346 -14.38 -11.64 -10.43
CA SER A 346 -13.29 -10.72 -10.76
C SER A 346 -12.46 -11.21 -11.94
N LEU A 347 -12.27 -10.35 -12.93
CA LEU A 347 -11.41 -10.58 -14.08
C LEU A 347 -10.39 -9.44 -14.22
N HIS A 348 -9.12 -9.78 -14.06
CA HIS A 348 -8.00 -8.84 -14.18
C HIS A 348 -7.18 -9.20 -15.42
N LEU A 349 -7.09 -8.25 -16.35
CA LEU A 349 -6.35 -8.38 -17.59
C LEU A 349 -5.39 -7.18 -17.70
N SER A 350 -4.09 -7.43 -17.70
CA SER A 350 -3.10 -6.35 -17.67
C SER A 350 -1.88 -6.65 -18.53
N GLY A 351 -1.42 -5.65 -19.28
CA GLY A 351 -0.15 -5.70 -20.02
C GLY A 351 -0.23 -6.53 -21.30
N PHE A 352 -1.38 -6.55 -21.96
CA PHE A 352 -1.57 -7.23 -23.24
C PHE A 352 -1.26 -6.28 -24.40
N SER A 353 -0.04 -6.36 -24.94
CA SER A 353 0.36 -5.53 -26.08
C SER A 353 -0.17 -6.05 -27.42
N GLN A 354 -0.51 -7.34 -27.52
CA GLN A 354 -0.95 -8.01 -28.76
C GLN A 354 -2.45 -8.33 -28.81
N LEU A 355 -3.22 -8.02 -27.76
CA LEU A 355 -4.63 -8.37 -27.69
C LEU A 355 -5.45 -7.54 -28.68
N ALA A 356 -5.96 -8.19 -29.73
CA ALA A 356 -6.67 -7.53 -30.82
C ALA A 356 -8.17 -7.33 -30.54
N SER A 357 -8.79 -8.24 -29.77
CA SER A 357 -10.22 -8.20 -29.43
C SER A 357 -10.50 -8.95 -28.14
N LEU A 358 -11.58 -8.58 -27.45
CA LEU A 358 -12.15 -9.38 -26.35
C LEU A 358 -13.28 -10.27 -26.91
N PRO A 359 -13.39 -11.54 -26.50
CA PRO A 359 -14.42 -12.43 -27.01
C PRO A 359 -15.81 -12.02 -26.52
N ASN A 360 -16.79 -11.99 -27.43
CA ASN A 360 -18.16 -11.57 -27.13
C ASN A 360 -18.87 -12.48 -26.11
N SER A 361 -18.40 -13.72 -25.95
CA SER A 361 -18.86 -14.66 -24.94
C SER A 361 -18.67 -14.14 -23.50
N MET A 362 -17.74 -13.21 -23.25
CA MET A 362 -17.57 -12.56 -21.93
C MET A 362 -18.86 -11.90 -21.44
N THR A 363 -19.78 -11.53 -22.34
CA THR A 363 -21.09 -10.99 -21.99
C THR A 363 -22.01 -11.99 -21.27
N ALA A 364 -21.68 -13.29 -21.30
CA ALA A 364 -22.38 -14.35 -20.57
C ALA A 364 -21.98 -14.44 -19.08
N LEU A 365 -20.94 -13.72 -18.65
CA LEU A 365 -20.44 -13.70 -17.26
C LEU A 365 -21.37 -12.95 -16.31
N LYS A 366 -22.53 -13.52 -16.02
CA LYS A 366 -23.60 -12.88 -15.23
C LYS A 366 -23.20 -12.56 -13.78
N SER A 367 -22.21 -13.25 -13.23
CA SER A 367 -21.71 -13.05 -11.86
C SER A 367 -20.59 -12.02 -11.76
N LEU A 368 -20.11 -11.48 -12.89
CA LEU A 368 -18.93 -10.61 -12.91
C LEU A 368 -19.23 -9.28 -12.23
N GLU A 369 -18.50 -8.99 -11.15
CA GLU A 369 -18.62 -7.76 -10.37
C GLU A 369 -17.49 -6.77 -10.71
N HIS A 370 -16.33 -7.28 -11.08
CA HIS A 370 -15.14 -6.49 -11.29
C HIS A 370 -14.44 -6.88 -12.60
N LEU A 371 -14.32 -5.91 -13.51
CA LEU A 371 -13.56 -6.05 -14.75
C LEU A 371 -12.46 -4.99 -14.81
N TYR A 372 -11.22 -5.45 -14.74
CA TYR A 372 -10.05 -4.60 -14.77
C TYR A 372 -9.22 -4.88 -16.03
N LEU A 373 -9.13 -3.91 -16.91
CA LEU A 373 -8.32 -3.94 -18.12
C LEU A 373 -7.27 -2.81 -18.05
N PHE A 374 -5.99 -3.17 -18.04
CA PHE A 374 -4.87 -2.23 -17.96
C PHE A 374 -3.88 -2.43 -19.11
N GLY A 375 -3.43 -1.34 -19.73
CA GLY A 375 -2.31 -1.37 -20.67
C GLY A 375 -2.57 -2.27 -21.88
N CYS A 376 -3.74 -2.11 -22.51
CA CYS A 376 -4.13 -2.76 -23.77
C CYS A 376 -4.22 -1.70 -24.89
N PRO A 377 -3.11 -1.10 -25.34
CA PRO A 377 -3.14 0.08 -26.20
C PRO A 377 -3.72 -0.19 -27.59
N GLY A 378 -3.56 -1.43 -28.10
CA GLY A 378 -4.01 -1.83 -29.43
C GLY A 378 -5.48 -2.23 -29.54
N LEU A 379 -6.26 -2.20 -28.44
CA LEU A 379 -7.67 -2.59 -28.47
C LEU A 379 -8.54 -1.40 -28.94
N PRO A 380 -9.16 -1.47 -30.15
CA PRO A 380 -9.88 -0.32 -30.72
C PRO A 380 -11.26 -0.10 -30.08
N SER A 381 -11.87 -1.15 -29.55
CA SER A 381 -13.20 -1.13 -28.96
C SER A 381 -13.34 -2.13 -27.82
N LEU A 382 -14.33 -1.89 -26.95
CA LEU A 382 -14.75 -2.83 -25.92
C LEU A 382 -15.67 -3.92 -26.51
N LEU A 383 -16.31 -4.73 -25.65
CA LEU A 383 -17.37 -5.69 -26.00
C LEU A 383 -18.63 -4.97 -26.54
N ASP A 384 -19.20 -5.50 -27.63
CA ASP A 384 -20.39 -4.93 -28.28
C ASP A 384 -21.62 -4.88 -27.38
N ASN A 385 -21.74 -5.77 -26.38
CA ASN A 385 -22.89 -5.84 -25.46
C ASN A 385 -22.47 -5.90 -23.98
N ILE A 386 -21.56 -5.01 -23.56
CA ILE A 386 -21.13 -4.95 -22.16
C ILE A 386 -22.30 -4.73 -21.17
N GLY A 387 -23.39 -4.09 -21.61
CA GLY A 387 -24.61 -3.90 -20.84
C GLY A 387 -25.28 -5.19 -20.33
N ALA A 388 -24.91 -6.37 -20.86
CA ALA A 388 -25.37 -7.66 -20.37
C ALA A 388 -24.82 -8.01 -18.96
N LEU A 389 -23.69 -7.42 -18.55
CA LEU A 389 -23.01 -7.67 -17.27
C LEU A 389 -23.70 -6.95 -16.09
N LYS A 390 -24.95 -7.30 -15.80
CA LYS A 390 -25.81 -6.58 -14.84
C LYS A 390 -25.27 -6.53 -13.40
N SER A 391 -24.36 -7.43 -13.03
CA SER A 391 -23.73 -7.51 -11.71
C SER A 391 -22.48 -6.64 -11.57
N LEU A 392 -22.02 -6.01 -12.66
CA LEU A 392 -20.76 -5.26 -12.68
C LEU A 392 -20.84 -4.03 -11.76
N LYS A 393 -19.95 -3.99 -10.77
CA LYS A 393 -19.77 -2.90 -9.79
C LYS A 393 -18.57 -2.02 -10.11
N SER A 394 -17.53 -2.58 -10.72
CA SER A 394 -16.32 -1.84 -11.10
C SER A 394 -15.87 -2.19 -12.52
N LEU A 395 -15.66 -1.16 -13.34
CA LEU A 395 -15.07 -1.26 -14.67
C LEU A 395 -13.87 -0.33 -14.78
N THR A 396 -12.70 -0.88 -15.09
CA THR A 396 -11.46 -0.12 -15.29
C THR A 396 -10.90 -0.43 -16.66
N LEU A 397 -10.73 0.60 -17.48
CA LEU A 397 -10.15 0.58 -18.83
C LEU A 397 -9.04 1.63 -18.84
N ASN A 398 -7.83 1.27 -18.40
CA ASN A 398 -6.74 2.24 -18.30
C ASN A 398 -5.69 2.03 -19.40
N GLY A 399 -5.26 3.12 -20.04
CA GLY A 399 -4.22 3.09 -21.08
C GLY A 399 -4.70 2.58 -22.44
N PHE A 400 -5.98 2.76 -22.77
CA PHE A 400 -6.57 2.38 -24.06
C PHE A 400 -6.44 3.54 -25.04
N SER A 401 -5.29 3.66 -25.71
CA SER A 401 -4.99 4.81 -26.57
C SER A 401 -5.86 4.89 -27.83
N GLU A 402 -6.28 3.76 -28.40
CA GLU A 402 -7.09 3.70 -29.63
C GLU A 402 -8.61 3.71 -29.39
N LEU A 403 -9.06 3.67 -28.12
CA LEU A 403 -10.47 3.63 -27.79
C LEU A 403 -11.16 4.97 -28.12
N ALA A 404 -11.87 5.03 -29.24
CA ALA A 404 -12.52 6.27 -29.70
C ALA A 404 -13.79 6.63 -28.89
N SER A 405 -14.59 5.63 -28.50
CA SER A 405 -15.85 5.80 -27.76
C SER A 405 -16.22 4.52 -26.99
N LEU A 406 -17.03 4.67 -25.94
CA LEU A 406 -17.67 3.54 -25.26
C LEU A 406 -18.98 3.14 -25.97
N PRO A 407 -19.38 1.86 -25.93
CA PRO A 407 -20.67 1.42 -26.49
C PRO A 407 -21.85 1.98 -25.67
N ASP A 408 -22.92 2.41 -26.34
CA ASP A 408 -24.09 3.04 -25.70
C ASP A 408 -24.76 2.16 -24.64
N ASN A 409 -24.73 0.83 -24.82
CA ASN A 409 -25.33 -0.11 -23.87
C ASN A 409 -24.57 -0.23 -22.54
N ILE A 410 -23.39 0.40 -22.39
CA ILE A 410 -22.74 0.54 -21.08
C ILE A 410 -23.69 1.22 -20.08
N CYS A 411 -24.58 2.09 -20.55
CA CYS A 411 -25.58 2.78 -19.74
C CYS A 411 -26.62 1.83 -19.11
N ALA A 412 -26.66 0.56 -19.51
CA ALA A 412 -27.51 -0.48 -18.91
C ALA A 412 -26.93 -1.06 -17.60
N LEU A 413 -25.67 -0.76 -17.26
CA LEU A 413 -24.98 -1.25 -16.06
C LEU A 413 -25.45 -0.52 -14.79
N LYS A 414 -26.68 -0.80 -14.36
CA LYS A 414 -27.31 -0.11 -13.22
C LYS A 414 -26.62 -0.34 -11.88
N SER A 415 -25.82 -1.40 -11.75
CA SER A 415 -25.06 -1.74 -10.54
C SER A 415 -23.67 -1.11 -10.49
N LEU A 416 -23.23 -0.44 -11.56
CA LEU A 416 -21.87 0.07 -11.68
C LEU A 416 -21.64 1.22 -10.70
N GLU A 417 -20.69 1.04 -9.79
CA GLU A 417 -20.32 2.04 -8.77
C GLU A 417 -19.04 2.80 -9.14
N SER A 418 -18.16 2.21 -9.94
CA SER A 418 -16.86 2.77 -10.29
C SER A 418 -16.56 2.56 -11.77
N LEU A 419 -16.29 3.65 -12.49
CA LEU A 419 -15.84 3.64 -13.88
C LEU A 419 -14.51 4.40 -14.00
N SER A 420 -13.48 3.73 -14.49
CA SER A 420 -12.17 4.33 -14.75
C SER A 420 -11.79 4.16 -16.20
N LEU A 421 -11.46 5.27 -16.87
CA LEU A 421 -10.99 5.36 -18.25
C LEU A 421 -9.63 6.08 -18.32
N CYS A 422 -8.79 5.96 -17.29
CA CYS A 422 -7.58 6.77 -17.21
C CYS A 422 -6.64 6.51 -18.40
N ASP A 423 -5.99 7.55 -18.89
CA ASP A 423 -5.02 7.49 -19.99
C ASP A 423 -5.60 6.94 -21.31
N CYS A 424 -6.92 7.06 -21.52
CA CYS A 424 -7.58 6.77 -22.79
C CYS A 424 -7.49 7.97 -23.74
N ALA A 425 -6.30 8.20 -24.31
CA ALA A 425 -6.02 9.41 -25.12
C ALA A 425 -6.91 9.56 -26.36
N GLY A 426 -7.37 8.46 -26.97
CA GLY A 426 -8.26 8.46 -28.14
C GLY A 426 -9.74 8.73 -27.82
N LEU A 427 -10.14 8.67 -26.56
CA LEU A 427 -11.54 8.77 -26.15
C LEU A 427 -12.08 10.17 -26.47
N ALA A 428 -12.95 10.27 -27.47
CA ALA A 428 -13.45 11.56 -27.94
C ALA A 428 -14.66 12.03 -27.14
N ASN A 429 -15.60 11.14 -26.80
CA ASN A 429 -16.84 11.45 -26.10
C ASN A 429 -17.27 10.27 -25.20
N LEU A 430 -18.04 10.57 -24.14
CA LEU A 430 -18.81 9.57 -23.41
C LEU A 430 -20.20 9.38 -24.05
N PRO A 431 -20.88 8.23 -23.84
CA PRO A 431 -22.23 8.00 -24.34
C PRO A 431 -23.24 9.05 -23.86
N ASP A 432 -24.14 9.48 -24.73
CA ASP A 432 -25.15 10.52 -24.43
C ASP A 432 -26.05 10.15 -23.25
N ARG A 433 -26.25 8.86 -23.00
CA ARG A 433 -27.10 8.31 -21.92
C ARG A 433 -26.32 7.88 -20.68
N ILE A 434 -25.09 8.37 -20.48
CA ILE A 434 -24.25 7.98 -19.32
C ILE A 434 -24.96 8.18 -17.98
N GLY A 435 -25.89 9.14 -17.89
CA GLY A 435 -26.78 9.35 -16.76
C GLY A 435 -27.60 8.12 -16.32
N GLY A 436 -27.73 7.11 -17.18
CA GLY A 436 -28.33 5.81 -16.87
C GLY A 436 -27.59 5.00 -15.80
N LEU A 437 -26.31 5.30 -15.52
CA LEU A 437 -25.49 4.66 -14.48
C LEU A 437 -25.87 5.16 -13.08
N LYS A 438 -27.10 4.88 -12.64
CA LYS A 438 -27.68 5.46 -11.41
C LYS A 438 -26.92 5.13 -10.12
N SER A 439 -26.13 4.06 -10.09
CA SER A 439 -25.33 3.67 -8.91
C SER A 439 -23.91 4.22 -8.92
N LEU A 440 -23.51 4.96 -9.96
CA LEU A 440 -22.13 5.40 -10.14
C LEU A 440 -21.72 6.38 -9.05
N LYS A 441 -20.68 6.02 -8.29
CA LYS A 441 -20.08 6.82 -7.21
C LYS A 441 -18.76 7.45 -7.63
N ARG A 442 -18.00 6.79 -8.52
CA ARG A 442 -16.66 7.23 -8.92
C ARG A 442 -16.50 7.19 -10.44
N LEU A 443 -16.08 8.31 -11.02
CA LEU A 443 -15.76 8.45 -12.44
C LEU A 443 -14.35 9.02 -12.60
N TYR A 444 -13.45 8.22 -13.15
CA TYR A 444 -12.06 8.59 -13.42
C TYR A 444 -11.83 8.70 -14.92
N LEU A 445 -11.42 9.90 -15.37
CA LEU A 445 -11.17 10.26 -16.77
C LEU A 445 -9.81 10.92 -16.93
N SER A 446 -8.91 10.78 -15.94
CA SER A 446 -7.58 11.40 -15.98
C SER A 446 -6.81 10.97 -17.23
N GLY A 447 -6.07 11.86 -17.89
CA GLY A 447 -5.28 11.54 -19.08
C GLY A 447 -6.08 11.33 -20.38
N CYS A 448 -7.41 11.51 -20.37
CA CYS A 448 -8.25 11.46 -21.58
C CYS A 448 -8.09 12.72 -22.45
N SER A 449 -6.90 12.93 -23.03
CA SER A 449 -6.57 14.15 -23.77
C SER A 449 -7.43 14.38 -25.03
N GLY A 450 -8.05 13.32 -25.58
CA GLY A 450 -8.99 13.35 -26.71
C GLY A 450 -10.40 13.85 -26.36
N LEU A 451 -10.77 13.83 -25.08
CA LEU A 451 -12.15 14.02 -24.64
C LEU A 451 -12.61 15.46 -24.92
N LYS A 452 -13.64 15.61 -25.76
CA LYS A 452 -14.11 16.91 -26.25
C LYS A 452 -15.19 17.53 -25.36
N SER A 453 -16.13 16.74 -24.86
CA SER A 453 -17.19 17.22 -23.97
C SER A 453 -17.67 16.11 -23.04
N LEU A 454 -18.35 16.52 -21.97
CA LEU A 454 -19.17 15.62 -21.15
C LEU A 454 -20.60 15.68 -21.70
N PRO A 455 -21.37 14.57 -21.72
CA PRO A 455 -22.76 14.56 -22.16
C PRO A 455 -23.68 15.25 -21.15
N ASP A 456 -24.80 15.82 -21.60
CA ASP A 456 -25.75 16.54 -20.74
C ASP A 456 -26.28 15.66 -19.60
N SER A 457 -26.57 14.37 -19.89
CA SER A 457 -27.10 13.40 -18.92
C SER A 457 -26.17 13.09 -17.75
N ILE A 458 -24.93 13.62 -17.74
CA ILE A 458 -24.05 13.52 -16.58
C ILE A 458 -24.70 14.13 -15.33
N ASP A 459 -25.60 15.11 -15.48
CA ASP A 459 -26.40 15.68 -14.40
C ASP A 459 -27.27 14.65 -13.67
N GLU A 460 -27.65 13.56 -14.33
CA GLU A 460 -28.49 12.52 -13.76
C GLU A 460 -27.74 11.58 -12.81
N LEU A 461 -26.41 11.67 -12.73
CA LEU A 461 -25.56 10.87 -11.84
C LEU A 461 -25.61 11.36 -10.40
N LYS A 462 -26.78 11.27 -9.77
CA LYS A 462 -27.06 11.83 -8.43
C LYS A 462 -26.25 11.19 -7.29
N ASN A 463 -25.64 10.03 -7.51
CA ASN A 463 -24.81 9.33 -6.53
C ASN A 463 -23.30 9.56 -6.73
N LEU A 464 -22.90 10.35 -7.72
CA LEU A 464 -21.49 10.57 -8.03
C LEU A 464 -20.81 11.37 -6.91
N MET A 465 -19.81 10.76 -6.27
CA MET A 465 -19.02 11.33 -5.16
C MET A 465 -17.66 11.82 -5.64
N THR A 466 -17.08 11.15 -6.64
CA THR A 466 -15.72 11.43 -7.12
C THR A 466 -15.71 11.59 -8.63
N LEU A 467 -15.19 12.72 -9.11
CA LEU A 467 -14.99 12.99 -10.53
C LEU A 467 -13.57 13.50 -10.79
N PHE A 468 -12.76 12.73 -11.51
CA PHE A 468 -11.39 13.09 -11.89
C PHE A 468 -11.32 13.31 -13.40
N LEU A 469 -10.91 14.51 -13.83
CA LEU A 469 -10.79 14.93 -15.23
C LEU A 469 -9.38 15.42 -15.56
N SER A 470 -8.39 15.12 -14.73
CA SER A 470 -7.05 15.71 -14.86
C SER A 470 -6.42 15.39 -16.22
N GLY A 471 -5.84 16.35 -16.93
CA GLY A 471 -5.20 16.11 -18.24
C GLY A 471 -6.16 15.91 -19.42
N CYS A 472 -7.46 16.23 -19.28
CA CYS A 472 -8.42 16.26 -20.39
C CYS A 472 -8.25 17.53 -21.26
N LEU A 473 -7.16 17.61 -22.02
CA LEU A 473 -6.72 18.84 -22.69
C LEU A 473 -7.70 19.41 -23.75
N LYS A 474 -8.43 18.55 -24.46
CA LYS A 474 -9.38 18.97 -25.53
C LYS A 474 -10.80 19.21 -25.04
N LEU A 475 -11.05 19.15 -23.74
CA LEU A 475 -12.39 19.30 -23.19
C LEU A 475 -12.90 20.74 -23.42
N ALA A 476 -13.65 20.91 -24.50
CA ALA A 476 -14.21 22.15 -25.01
C ALA A 476 -15.74 22.03 -25.16
N SER A 477 -16.46 22.65 -24.20
CA SER A 477 -17.88 23.10 -24.23
C SER A 477 -19.04 22.15 -23.89
N LEU A 478 -20.13 22.75 -23.38
CA LEU A 478 -21.56 22.40 -23.59
C LEU A 478 -22.39 23.71 -23.76
N GLY A 479 -23.47 23.67 -24.55
CA GLY A 479 -23.99 24.80 -25.38
C GLY A 479 -24.99 25.82 -24.81
N ASP A 480 -25.37 26.80 -25.66
CA ASP A 480 -26.19 28.00 -25.37
C ASP A 480 -27.70 27.75 -25.43
N ASN A 481 -28.43 28.39 -24.52
CA ASN A 481 -29.68 29.09 -24.84
C ASN A 481 -30.00 30.22 -23.83
N PHE A 482 -30.02 31.45 -24.37
CA PHE A 482 -30.80 32.63 -23.98
C PHE A 482 -30.40 33.58 -22.81
N ILE A 483 -30.45 34.88 -23.19
CA ILE A 483 -30.73 36.14 -22.47
C ILE A 483 -29.54 36.93 -21.90
N ASP A 484 -29.12 37.86 -22.76
CA ASP A 484 -28.71 39.23 -22.50
C ASP A 484 -29.42 39.84 -21.26
N ILE A 485 -28.69 40.19 -20.21
CA ILE A 485 -29.21 41.05 -19.14
C ILE A 485 -28.37 42.32 -19.12
N GLU A 486 -29.03 43.40 -19.52
CA GLU A 486 -28.61 44.79 -19.55
C GLU A 486 -27.79 45.19 -18.32
N PHE A 487 -26.57 45.69 -18.53
CA PHE A 487 -25.96 46.62 -17.61
C PHE A 487 -26.55 48.02 -17.86
N ARG A 488 -27.56 48.39 -17.07
CA ARG A 488 -27.92 49.80 -16.91
C ARG A 488 -26.92 50.47 -15.96
N GLY A 489 -26.29 51.51 -16.46
CA GLY A 489 -25.67 52.56 -15.66
C GLY A 489 -24.16 52.43 -15.48
N LEU A 490 -23.40 53.01 -16.41
CA LEU A 490 -22.50 54.14 -16.14
C LEU A 490 -21.81 54.59 -17.44
N ASP A 491 -21.45 55.87 -17.47
CA ASP A 491 -21.33 56.76 -18.61
C ASP A 491 -20.28 56.45 -19.69
N LYS A 492 -20.59 56.96 -20.89
CA LYS A 492 -19.77 56.98 -22.11
C LYS A 492 -18.50 57.83 -21.94
N GLN A 493 -17.35 57.37 -22.46
CA GLN A 493 -16.67 58.05 -23.59
C GLN A 493 -15.51 57.24 -24.22
N ARG A 494 -15.66 57.07 -25.55
CA ARG A 494 -14.67 56.91 -26.64
C ARG A 494 -14.10 55.52 -26.99
N CYS A 495 -14.72 54.96 -28.03
CA CYS A 495 -14.22 53.97 -28.98
C CYS A 495 -13.22 54.58 -29.99
N TYR A 496 -12.25 53.77 -30.44
CA TYR A 496 -11.69 53.71 -31.80
C TYR A 496 -11.29 52.25 -32.06
N THR A 497 -12.10 51.45 -32.78
CA THR A 497 -12.17 51.18 -34.24
C THR A 497 -11.44 49.90 -34.69
N GLN A 498 -12.28 49.02 -35.26
CA GLN A 498 -12.13 47.72 -35.93
C GLN A 498 -11.02 47.58 -36.99
N ARG A 499 -10.59 46.31 -37.20
CA ARG A 499 -10.54 45.50 -38.45
C ARG A 499 -9.41 44.47 -38.31
N GLY A 500 -9.47 43.21 -38.74
CA GLY A 500 -10.43 42.42 -39.50
C GLY A 500 -9.88 40.98 -39.58
N PHE A 501 -10.75 39.99 -39.79
CA PHE A 501 -10.37 38.60 -40.04
C PHE A 501 -9.63 38.46 -41.37
N GLN A 502 -8.60 37.59 -41.44
CA GLN A 502 -8.25 36.87 -42.66
C GLN A 502 -7.53 35.53 -42.39
N LYS A 503 -8.22 34.47 -42.83
CA LYS A 503 -7.79 33.22 -43.50
C LYS A 503 -6.92 32.15 -42.82
N LEU A 504 -7.53 30.95 -42.78
CA LEU A 504 -6.92 29.62 -42.96
C LEU A 504 -6.28 29.48 -44.35
N GLU A 505 -5.02 29.04 -44.37
CA GLU A 505 -4.25 28.32 -45.42
C GLU A 505 -2.80 28.36 -44.87
N GLU A 506 -2.19 27.29 -44.35
CA GLU A 506 -1.56 26.21 -45.07
C GLU A 506 -1.34 25.00 -44.14
N ILE A 507 -1.76 23.82 -44.59
CA ILE A 507 -1.20 22.54 -44.15
C ILE A 507 -0.14 22.15 -45.17
N ALA A 508 0.99 21.64 -44.67
CA ALA A 508 2.00 20.79 -45.31
C ALA A 508 3.38 21.43 -45.57
N SER A 509 4.30 21.21 -44.63
CA SER A 509 5.65 20.63 -44.83
C SER A 509 6.43 20.83 -43.53
N SER A 510 6.67 19.85 -42.67
CA SER A 510 7.64 18.80 -42.92
C SER A 510 7.73 17.91 -41.66
N THR A 511 7.65 16.60 -41.87
CA THR A 511 7.96 15.54 -40.91
C THR A 511 9.47 15.44 -40.65
N TYR A 512 9.80 14.87 -39.48
CA TYR A 512 11.11 14.41 -38.95
C TYR A 512 11.88 15.33 -37.97
N LYS A 513 11.62 15.16 -36.66
CA LYS A 513 12.55 14.50 -35.71
C LYS A 513 11.94 14.43 -34.30
N LEU A 514 12.02 13.25 -33.70
CA LEU A 514 11.77 12.97 -32.28
C LEU A 514 12.69 13.81 -31.39
N GLY A 515 12.12 14.37 -30.33
CA GLY A 515 12.82 15.01 -29.23
C GLY A 515 11.81 15.70 -28.33
N CYS A 516 11.70 15.26 -27.08
CA CYS A 516 10.89 15.90 -26.06
C CYS A 516 11.17 17.41 -26.00
N HIS A 517 10.15 18.18 -25.60
CA HIS A 517 10.07 19.66 -25.54
C HIS A 517 9.52 20.34 -26.80
N GLU A 518 8.20 20.53 -26.86
CA GLU A 518 7.65 21.74 -27.47
C GLU A 518 6.28 22.12 -26.87
N PHE A 519 6.25 23.26 -26.20
CA PHE A 519 5.05 23.97 -25.78
C PHE A 519 4.29 24.43 -27.03
N PHE A 520 3.28 23.68 -27.47
CA PHE A 520 2.38 24.16 -28.53
C PHE A 520 1.32 25.11 -27.94
N LYS A 521 1.58 26.41 -28.07
CA LYS A 521 0.59 27.47 -27.96
C LYS A 521 -0.37 27.39 -29.15
N PHE A 522 -1.65 27.11 -28.90
CA PHE A 522 -2.73 27.63 -29.73
C PHE A 522 -3.50 28.70 -28.94
N GLY A 523 -3.21 29.95 -29.27
CA GLY A 523 -4.17 31.03 -29.08
C GLY A 523 -5.20 30.92 -30.18
N ASN A 524 -6.43 30.52 -29.84
CA ASN A 524 -7.62 30.98 -30.54
C ASN A 524 -8.83 30.92 -29.61
N SER A 525 -9.65 31.96 -29.72
CA SER A 525 -10.78 32.36 -28.88
C SER A 525 -11.77 31.23 -28.53
N ARG A 526 -12.27 31.23 -27.29
CA ARG A 526 -13.71 31.35 -26.92
C ARG A 526 -13.85 31.24 -25.39
N VAL A 527 -14.70 32.08 -24.83
CA VAL A 527 -15.12 32.05 -23.42
C VAL A 527 -15.62 30.64 -23.09
N LEU A 528 -14.99 30.00 -22.11
CA LEU A 528 -15.33 28.64 -21.69
C LEU A 528 -16.46 28.70 -20.67
N LYS A 529 -17.69 28.36 -21.11
CA LYS A 529 -18.79 27.98 -20.21
C LYS A 529 -18.70 26.47 -19.98
N THR A 530 -18.45 26.12 -18.73
CA THR A 530 -18.59 24.79 -18.16
C THR A 530 -20.07 24.45 -18.02
N PRO A 531 -20.46 23.17 -18.02
CA PRO A 531 -21.86 22.80 -17.98
C PRO A 531 -22.51 23.36 -16.71
N GLN A 532 -23.67 24.02 -16.82
CA GLN A 532 -24.49 24.29 -15.63
C GLN A 532 -24.75 23.00 -14.85
N SER A 533 -24.77 21.84 -15.54
CA SER A 533 -24.91 20.50 -14.97
C SER A 533 -23.82 20.08 -13.99
N LEU A 534 -22.60 20.64 -13.99
CA LEU A 534 -21.62 20.30 -12.95
C LEU A 534 -22.17 20.66 -11.56
N GLY A 535 -22.84 21.80 -11.42
CA GLY A 535 -23.49 22.21 -10.17
C GLY A 535 -24.70 21.36 -9.76
N SER A 536 -25.17 20.46 -10.63
CA SER A 536 -26.28 19.54 -10.34
C SER A 536 -25.85 18.23 -9.68
N LEU A 537 -24.53 17.97 -9.63
CA LEU A 537 -23.90 16.80 -9.00
C LEU A 537 -23.83 16.95 -7.47
N VAL A 538 -24.97 17.19 -6.83
CA VAL A 538 -25.07 17.57 -5.41
C VAL A 538 -24.44 16.59 -4.41
N SER A 539 -24.16 15.35 -4.83
CA SER A 539 -23.48 14.34 -4.01
C SER A 539 -21.95 14.37 -4.11
N LEU A 540 -21.38 15.18 -4.98
CA LEU A 540 -19.95 15.22 -5.24
C LEU A 540 -19.19 15.70 -4.00
N THR A 541 -18.23 14.90 -3.53
CA THR A 541 -17.35 15.22 -2.39
C THR A 541 -15.95 15.62 -2.85
N THR A 542 -15.46 15.05 -3.95
CA THR A 542 -14.12 15.31 -4.49
C THR A 542 -14.19 15.58 -6.00
N LEU A 543 -13.62 16.71 -6.40
CA LEU A 543 -13.51 17.13 -7.80
C LEU A 543 -12.04 17.43 -8.15
N ARG A 544 -11.50 16.74 -9.17
CA ARG A 544 -10.15 17.00 -9.69
C ARG A 544 -10.19 17.45 -11.14
N LEU A 545 -9.65 18.64 -11.40
CA LEU A 545 -9.67 19.32 -12.68
C LEU A 545 -8.25 19.76 -13.11
N SER A 546 -7.21 19.06 -12.67
CA SER A 546 -5.82 19.46 -12.90
C SER A 546 -5.42 19.40 -14.39
N GLU A 547 -4.51 20.26 -14.83
CA GLU A 547 -3.97 20.27 -16.20
C GLU A 547 -5.05 20.41 -17.29
N ILE A 548 -6.10 21.21 -17.03
CA ILE A 548 -7.13 21.52 -18.02
C ILE A 548 -6.99 22.98 -18.49
N ASP A 549 -7.22 23.23 -19.78
CA ASP A 549 -7.00 24.53 -20.43
C ASP A 549 -8.20 25.51 -20.31
N PHE A 550 -8.82 25.64 -19.13
CA PHE A 550 -9.94 26.57 -18.94
C PHE A 550 -9.59 27.92 -18.30
N GLU A 551 -10.33 28.97 -18.68
CA GLU A 551 -10.18 30.33 -18.13
C GLU A 551 -11.01 30.56 -16.86
N ARG A 552 -12.13 29.85 -16.70
CA ARG A 552 -13.07 30.02 -15.59
C ARG A 552 -13.77 28.71 -15.21
N ILE A 553 -14.08 28.56 -13.92
CA ILE A 553 -14.96 27.52 -13.35
C ILE A 553 -16.40 28.08 -13.31
N PRO A 554 -17.47 27.27 -13.49
CA PRO A 554 -18.83 27.81 -13.53
C PRO A 554 -19.25 28.27 -12.14
N ALA A 555 -20.04 29.34 -12.09
CA ALA A 555 -20.64 29.80 -10.84
C ALA A 555 -21.57 28.76 -10.18
N SER A 556 -22.06 27.78 -10.95
CA SER A 556 -22.88 26.68 -10.43
C SER A 556 -22.11 25.75 -9.48
N ILE A 557 -20.77 25.81 -9.42
CA ILE A 557 -19.97 25.01 -8.49
C ILE A 557 -20.40 25.25 -7.03
N LYS A 558 -20.92 26.44 -6.68
CA LYS A 558 -21.45 26.74 -5.35
C LYS A 558 -22.66 25.89 -4.94
N HIS A 559 -23.35 25.29 -5.90
CA HIS A 559 -24.49 24.39 -5.64
C HIS A 559 -24.06 22.98 -5.26
N LEU A 560 -22.76 22.65 -5.34
CA LEU A 560 -22.20 21.39 -4.88
C LEU A 560 -22.11 21.35 -3.35
N THR A 561 -23.27 21.23 -2.70
CA THR A 561 -23.40 21.37 -1.24
C THR A 561 -22.63 20.33 -0.43
N LYS A 562 -22.19 19.21 -1.03
CA LYS A 562 -21.36 18.19 -0.35
C LYS A 562 -19.87 18.24 -0.73
N LEU A 563 -19.44 19.17 -1.58
CA LEU A 563 -18.06 19.22 -2.06
C LEU A 563 -17.09 19.59 -0.94
N ARG A 564 -16.19 18.65 -0.61
CA ARG A 564 -15.15 18.81 0.43
C ARG A 564 -13.78 19.10 -0.17
N GLU A 565 -13.48 18.58 -1.36
CA GLU A 565 -12.16 18.66 -1.95
C GLU A 565 -12.20 19.12 -3.41
N LEU A 566 -11.43 20.16 -3.74
CA LEU A 566 -11.27 20.69 -5.10
C LEU A 566 -9.79 20.81 -5.46
N TYR A 567 -9.38 20.12 -6.52
CA TYR A 567 -8.01 20.15 -7.03
C TYR A 567 -7.96 20.77 -8.44
N LEU A 568 -7.08 21.75 -8.58
CA LEU A 568 -6.86 22.62 -9.73
C LEU A 568 -5.35 22.80 -9.93
N VAL A 569 -4.64 21.71 -10.13
CA VAL A 569 -3.17 21.77 -10.29
C VAL A 569 -2.85 22.09 -11.75
N ASP A 570 -1.89 22.98 -12.01
CA ASP A 570 -1.40 23.35 -13.34
C ASP A 570 -2.47 23.80 -14.36
N CYS A 571 -3.58 24.37 -13.90
CA CYS A 571 -4.60 24.99 -14.76
C CYS A 571 -4.12 26.38 -15.23
N LYS A 572 -3.15 26.42 -16.14
CA LYS A 572 -2.36 27.61 -16.47
C LYS A 572 -3.17 28.79 -17.02
N ARG A 573 -4.33 28.56 -17.63
CA ARG A 573 -5.21 29.62 -18.16
C ARG A 573 -6.28 30.11 -17.20
N LEU A 574 -6.48 29.45 -16.06
CA LEU A 574 -7.51 29.79 -15.10
C LEU A 574 -7.28 31.22 -14.57
N GLN A 575 -8.24 32.12 -14.81
CA GLN A 575 -8.12 33.54 -14.47
C GLN A 575 -8.83 33.90 -13.16
N CYS A 576 -9.95 33.25 -12.85
CA CYS A 576 -10.67 33.50 -11.62
C CYS A 576 -11.43 32.28 -11.11
N LEU A 577 -11.59 32.21 -9.79
CA LEU A 577 -12.47 31.27 -9.13
C LEU A 577 -13.79 31.96 -8.75
N PRO A 578 -14.96 31.39 -9.13
CA PRO A 578 -16.26 31.89 -8.70
C PRO A 578 -16.46 31.62 -7.20
N GLU A 579 -17.62 32.03 -6.70
CA GLU A 579 -18.10 31.65 -5.37
C GLU A 579 -18.08 30.10 -5.20
N LEU A 580 -17.39 29.61 -4.18
CA LEU A 580 -17.21 28.17 -3.89
C LEU A 580 -18.14 27.70 -2.75
N PRO A 581 -18.51 26.40 -2.71
CA PRO A 581 -19.33 25.85 -1.62
C PRO A 581 -18.76 26.10 -0.21
N SER A 582 -19.65 26.35 0.76
CA SER A 582 -19.28 26.50 2.17
C SER A 582 -18.88 25.20 2.86
N THR A 583 -19.01 24.05 2.20
CA THR A 583 -18.58 22.73 2.70
C THR A 583 -17.15 22.36 2.29
N LEU A 584 -16.49 23.18 1.47
CA LEU A 584 -15.14 22.94 1.00
C LEU A 584 -14.11 22.98 2.14
N GLN A 585 -13.38 21.88 2.29
CA GLN A 585 -12.33 21.70 3.30
C GLN A 585 -10.93 21.83 2.67
N VAL A 586 -10.78 21.35 1.44
CA VAL A 586 -9.52 21.32 0.69
C VAL A 586 -9.66 22.02 -0.66
N LEU A 587 -8.79 23.00 -0.93
CA LEU A 587 -8.65 23.69 -2.21
C LEU A 587 -7.19 23.76 -2.62
N ILE A 588 -6.80 22.98 -3.63
CA ILE A 588 -5.43 22.97 -4.16
C ILE A 588 -5.44 23.59 -5.56
N ALA A 589 -5.09 24.87 -5.67
CA ALA A 589 -4.86 25.60 -6.91
C ALA A 589 -3.35 25.87 -7.12
N SER A 590 -2.55 24.81 -7.24
CA SER A 590 -1.11 24.92 -7.48
C SER A 590 -0.83 25.17 -8.97
N GLY A 591 0.19 25.95 -9.32
CA GLY A 591 0.63 26.14 -10.71
C GLY A 591 -0.33 26.93 -11.62
N CYS A 592 -1.42 27.49 -11.08
CA CYS A 592 -2.39 28.30 -11.82
C CYS A 592 -1.86 29.73 -12.08
N ILE A 593 -0.88 29.87 -12.97
CA ILE A 593 -0.11 31.11 -13.18
C ILE A 593 -0.93 32.33 -13.65
N SER A 594 -2.12 32.11 -14.24
CA SER A 594 -3.00 33.19 -14.72
C SER A 594 -4.06 33.61 -13.70
N LEU A 595 -4.12 32.95 -12.53
CA LEU A 595 -5.17 33.17 -11.54
C LEU A 595 -5.00 34.55 -10.90
N LYS A 596 -5.98 35.43 -11.13
CA LYS A 596 -6.00 36.81 -10.65
C LYS A 596 -6.91 36.98 -9.43
N SER A 597 -8.12 36.44 -9.47
CA SER A 597 -9.11 36.67 -8.41
C SER A 597 -9.77 35.40 -7.89
N VAL A 598 -10.09 35.39 -6.59
CA VAL A 598 -10.80 34.28 -5.93
C VAL A 598 -11.93 34.85 -5.07
N THR A 599 -13.14 34.32 -5.24
CA THR A 599 -14.29 34.65 -4.38
C THR A 599 -14.58 33.46 -3.46
N ILE A 600 -14.20 33.57 -2.18
CA ILE A 600 -14.48 32.54 -1.17
C ILE A 600 -15.69 32.99 -0.35
N ILE A 601 -16.70 32.13 -0.19
CA ILE A 601 -17.77 32.39 0.79
C ILE A 601 -17.15 32.28 2.19
N SER A 602 -17.32 33.31 3.01
CA SER A 602 -17.09 33.23 4.45
C SER A 602 -17.91 32.07 5.01
N MET A 603 -17.23 30.96 5.33
CA MET A 603 -17.92 29.71 5.62
C MET A 603 -18.88 29.88 6.78
N GLN A 604 -20.14 29.52 6.60
CA GLN A 604 -21.03 29.13 7.69
C GLN A 604 -21.27 27.64 7.46
N GLY A 605 -20.74 26.80 8.33
CA GLY A 605 -20.80 25.34 8.22
C GLY A 605 -20.88 24.73 9.62
N ASP A 606 -21.71 23.71 9.73
CA ASP A 606 -22.32 23.14 10.94
C ASP A 606 -21.37 22.63 12.03
N ARG A 607 -21.94 22.48 13.23
CA ARG A 607 -21.28 22.08 14.50
C ARG A 607 -20.81 20.62 14.55
N GLU A 608 -21.05 19.82 13.52
CA GLU A 608 -20.65 18.41 13.48
C GLU A 608 -19.30 18.27 12.74
N TYR A 609 -18.23 18.52 13.49
CA TYR A 609 -16.85 18.44 13.03
C TYR A 609 -16.37 16.97 13.02
N ASP A 610 -16.27 16.40 11.83
CA ASP A 610 -15.52 15.17 11.57
C ASP A 610 -14.02 15.48 11.44
N ASP A 611 -13.14 14.49 11.66
CA ASP A 611 -11.68 14.51 11.86
C ASP A 611 -10.79 15.09 10.71
N ALA A 612 -11.31 16.02 9.89
CA ALA A 612 -10.71 16.45 8.62
C ALA A 612 -9.82 17.70 8.73
N SER A 613 -8.61 17.61 8.17
CA SER A 613 -7.68 18.74 7.98
C SER A 613 -8.17 19.70 6.88
N HIS A 614 -8.16 21.01 7.16
CA HIS A 614 -8.47 22.04 6.15
C HIS A 614 -7.20 22.51 5.44
N GLU A 615 -7.19 22.55 4.11
CA GLU A 615 -5.98 22.89 3.34
C GLU A 615 -6.28 23.76 2.13
N PHE A 616 -5.58 24.90 2.03
CA PHE A 616 -5.65 25.82 0.91
C PHE A 616 -4.26 26.02 0.34
N ASN A 617 -4.06 25.73 -0.94
CA ASN A 617 -2.75 25.82 -1.57
C ASN A 617 -2.88 26.55 -2.90
N PHE A 618 -2.31 27.75 -2.99
CA PHE A 618 -2.27 28.60 -4.17
C PHE A 618 -0.84 28.77 -4.69
N SER A 619 0.04 27.81 -4.41
CA SER A 619 1.44 27.85 -4.85
C SER A 619 1.55 28.13 -6.36
N GLY A 620 2.45 29.03 -6.74
CA GLY A 620 2.63 29.42 -8.15
C GLY A 620 1.55 30.34 -8.74
N CYS A 621 0.50 30.74 -8.00
CA CYS A 621 -0.51 31.71 -8.44
C CYS A 621 -0.02 33.16 -8.38
N LEU A 622 1.07 33.49 -9.08
CA LEU A 622 1.80 34.76 -8.92
C LEU A 622 0.99 36.03 -9.29
N GLN A 623 -0.11 35.89 -10.03
CA GLN A 623 -0.97 37.00 -10.46
C GLN A 623 -2.12 37.31 -9.49
N LEU A 624 -2.23 36.58 -8.38
CA LEU A 624 -3.32 36.73 -7.42
C LEU A 624 -3.34 38.15 -6.84
N ASP A 625 -4.46 38.85 -6.97
CA ASP A 625 -4.60 40.23 -6.52
C ASP A 625 -4.59 40.35 -4.98
N GLN A 626 -4.35 41.57 -4.50
CA GLN A 626 -4.22 41.83 -3.06
C GLN A 626 -5.54 41.57 -2.30
N ASN A 627 -6.69 41.84 -2.94
CA ASN A 627 -8.00 41.63 -2.33
C ASN A 627 -8.28 40.13 -2.10
N SER A 628 -7.92 39.30 -3.07
CA SER A 628 -8.04 37.85 -3.03
C SER A 628 -7.12 37.25 -1.97
N ARG A 629 -5.86 37.71 -1.89
CA ARG A 629 -4.94 37.33 -0.81
C ARG A 629 -5.50 37.67 0.56
N SER A 630 -6.02 38.89 0.75
CA SER A 630 -6.67 39.31 2.00
C SER A 630 -7.90 38.47 2.33
N THR A 631 -8.70 38.12 1.33
CA THR A 631 -9.91 37.29 1.49
C THR A 631 -9.55 35.87 1.93
N ILE A 632 -8.59 35.22 1.26
CA ILE A 632 -8.09 33.88 1.61
C ILE A 632 -7.51 33.88 3.03
N MET A 633 -6.73 34.91 3.37
CA MET A 633 -6.17 35.08 4.72
C MET A 633 -7.24 35.30 5.78
N GLY A 634 -8.28 36.08 5.47
CA GLY A 634 -9.42 36.31 6.36
C GLY A 634 -10.18 35.02 6.64
N ASP A 635 -10.43 34.21 5.62
CA ASP A 635 -11.11 32.91 5.75
C ASP A 635 -10.28 31.91 6.58
N ALA A 636 -8.98 31.77 6.27
CA ALA A 636 -8.07 30.93 7.04
C ALA A 636 -8.06 31.33 8.53
N ARG A 637 -8.03 32.64 8.82
CA ARG A 637 -8.11 33.16 10.20
C ARG A 637 -9.42 32.78 10.89
N LEU A 638 -10.55 32.94 10.22
CA LEU A 638 -11.86 32.59 10.79
C LEU A 638 -11.96 31.10 11.13
N ARG A 639 -11.44 30.22 10.27
CA ARG A 639 -11.39 28.77 10.55
C ARG A 639 -10.55 28.44 11.77
N ILE A 640 -9.34 29.00 11.82
CA ILE A 640 -8.43 28.81 12.96
C ILE A 640 -9.11 29.26 14.27
N GLN A 641 -9.78 30.43 14.26
CA GLN A 641 -10.50 30.95 15.42
C GLN A 641 -11.66 30.04 15.85
N ARG A 642 -12.49 29.56 14.91
CA ARG A 642 -13.59 28.65 15.22
C ARG A 642 -13.12 27.31 15.79
N MET A 643 -12.04 26.76 15.23
CA MET A 643 -11.46 25.51 15.73
C MET A 643 -10.86 25.68 17.14
N ALA A 644 -10.36 26.88 17.46
CA ALA A 644 -9.89 27.20 18.82
C ALA A 644 -11.03 27.34 19.84
N THR A 645 -12.26 27.66 19.41
CA THR A 645 -13.43 27.82 20.30
C THR A 645 -14.29 26.56 20.43
N SER A 646 -14.26 25.63 19.47
CA SER A 646 -15.06 24.39 19.43
C SER A 646 -14.63 23.26 20.40
N LEU A 647 -13.95 23.58 21.51
CA LEU A 647 -13.28 22.63 22.41
C LEU A 647 -14.22 21.83 23.33
N PHE A 648 -14.95 20.84 22.81
CA PHE A 648 -15.63 19.84 23.65
C PHE A 648 -15.12 18.40 23.54
N TYR A 649 -14.27 18.05 22.58
CA TYR A 649 -13.74 16.69 22.47
C TYR A 649 -12.31 16.70 21.91
N GLN A 650 -11.32 16.26 22.70
CA GLN A 650 -10.14 15.48 22.25
C GLN A 650 -9.13 15.38 23.41
N GLU A 651 -9.28 14.34 24.23
CA GLU A 651 -8.23 13.85 25.13
C GLU A 651 -7.43 12.67 24.53
N TYR A 652 -7.65 12.28 23.26
CA TYR A 652 -7.20 10.95 22.80
C TYR A 652 -6.50 10.81 21.42
N HIS A 653 -6.22 11.87 20.62
CA HIS A 653 -5.56 11.65 19.32
C HIS A 653 -4.34 12.55 19.04
N ARG A 654 -3.20 11.90 18.74
CA ARG A 654 -1.88 12.48 18.41
C ARG A 654 -1.74 12.87 16.92
N GLN A 655 -2.64 13.69 16.36
CA GLN A 655 -2.35 14.40 15.10
C GLN A 655 -2.79 15.87 15.21
N ASN A 656 -1.80 16.78 15.24
CA ASN A 656 -1.99 18.19 15.60
C ASN A 656 -1.82 19.14 14.40
N ILE A 657 -2.67 19.02 13.37
CA ILE A 657 -2.75 20.05 12.32
C ILE A 657 -4.20 20.24 11.90
N ARG A 658 -4.71 21.47 12.01
CA ARG A 658 -6.15 21.73 11.83
C ARG A 658 -6.48 22.67 10.64
N VAL A 659 -5.58 23.58 10.27
CA VAL A 659 -5.68 24.41 9.05
C VAL A 659 -4.29 24.60 8.43
N ARG A 660 -4.18 24.52 7.09
CA ARG A 660 -2.98 24.82 6.32
C ARG A 660 -3.28 25.79 5.19
N LEU A 661 -2.37 26.73 4.95
CA LEU A 661 -2.45 27.69 3.84
C LEU A 661 -1.06 27.88 3.22
N CYS A 662 -1.00 27.85 1.88
CA CYS A 662 0.15 28.29 1.08
C CYS A 662 -0.32 29.34 0.07
N ILE A 663 0.30 30.52 0.07
CA ILE A 663 0.03 31.59 -0.92
C ILE A 663 1.34 32.25 -1.38
N PRO A 664 1.39 32.76 -2.61
CA PRO A 664 2.52 33.57 -3.07
C PRO A 664 2.63 34.87 -2.25
N GLY A 665 3.84 35.19 -1.80
CA GLY A 665 4.08 36.39 -1.01
C GLY A 665 5.42 36.37 -0.27
N SER A 666 5.90 37.57 0.05
CA SER A 666 7.22 37.81 0.66
C SER A 666 7.14 38.39 2.08
N GLU A 667 5.94 38.54 2.64
CA GLU A 667 5.72 39.20 3.93
C GLU A 667 4.90 38.34 4.87
N VAL A 668 5.22 38.42 6.16
CA VAL A 668 4.41 37.83 7.23
C VAL A 668 3.12 38.65 7.37
N PRO A 669 1.92 38.03 7.31
CA PRO A 669 0.66 38.77 7.33
C PRO A 669 0.49 39.68 8.56
N GLU A 670 -0.28 40.75 8.40
CA GLU A 670 -0.48 41.74 9.46
C GLU A 670 -1.07 41.15 10.75
N CYS A 671 -1.91 40.12 10.63
CA CYS A 671 -2.61 39.46 11.72
C CYS A 671 -1.72 38.68 12.72
N PHE A 672 -0.43 38.46 12.44
CA PHE A 672 0.47 37.81 13.39
C PHE A 672 0.92 38.76 14.50
N SER A 673 0.84 38.34 15.76
CA SER A 673 1.17 39.21 16.90
C SER A 673 2.68 39.41 17.06
N TYR A 674 3.44 38.35 16.77
CA TYR A 674 4.89 38.35 16.89
C TYR A 674 5.48 37.98 15.54
N LYS A 675 6.44 38.77 15.05
CA LYS A 675 7.02 38.61 13.71
C LYS A 675 8.52 38.82 13.77
N ASN A 676 9.25 38.05 12.99
CA ASN A 676 10.63 38.33 12.64
C ASN A 676 10.68 38.59 11.13
N ARG A 677 11.18 39.78 10.75
CA ARG A 677 11.24 40.24 9.36
C ARG A 677 12.54 39.88 8.65
N ASP A 678 13.55 39.43 9.39
CA ASP A 678 14.89 39.14 8.89
C ASP A 678 15.47 37.90 9.61
N GLY A 679 14.68 36.82 9.68
CA GLY A 679 15.11 35.59 10.35
C GLY A 679 14.03 34.54 10.56
N SER A 680 14.48 33.36 10.98
CA SER A 680 13.66 32.15 11.10
C SER A 680 13.25 31.80 12.52
N SER A 681 13.41 32.72 13.49
CA SER A 681 12.96 32.47 14.87
C SER A 681 12.18 33.63 15.47
N VAL A 682 11.19 33.30 16.30
CA VAL A 682 10.39 34.26 17.09
C VAL A 682 10.54 33.94 18.58
N LYS A 683 10.76 34.97 19.40
CA LYS A 683 10.70 34.87 20.87
C LYS A 683 9.51 35.67 21.38
N ILE A 684 8.75 35.08 22.29
CA ILE A 684 7.58 35.68 22.94
C ILE A 684 7.88 35.77 24.43
N GLN A 685 7.70 36.95 25.02
CA GLN A 685 7.72 37.16 26.47
C GLN A 685 6.43 37.89 26.87
N GLN A 686 5.68 37.31 27.80
CA GLN A 686 4.39 37.83 28.24
C GLN A 686 4.07 37.36 29.67
N PRO A 687 3.12 38.03 30.38
CA PRO A 687 2.59 37.49 31.63
C PRO A 687 2.04 36.07 31.42
N ALA A 688 2.31 35.16 32.34
CA ALA A 688 1.94 33.76 32.19
C ALA A 688 0.42 33.59 32.07
N ARG A 689 -0.04 33.06 30.93
CA ARG A 689 -1.46 32.86 30.58
C ARG A 689 -1.66 31.54 29.86
N TRP A 690 -2.90 31.06 29.88
CA TRP A 690 -3.30 29.87 29.12
C TRP A 690 -3.48 30.19 27.65
N HIS A 691 -2.93 29.32 26.80
CA HIS A 691 -3.10 29.34 25.37
C HIS A 691 -3.67 28.00 24.91
N ARG A 692 -4.53 28.07 23.89
CA ARG A 692 -5.18 26.91 23.24
C ARG A 692 -4.42 26.40 22.02
N GLY A 693 -3.35 27.09 21.64
CA GLY A 693 -2.49 26.72 20.52
C GLY A 693 -1.75 27.92 19.94
N PHE A 694 -1.15 27.71 18.78
CA PHE A 694 -0.44 28.72 18.02
C PHE A 694 -0.79 28.63 16.53
N THR A 695 -0.85 29.79 15.88
CA THR A 695 -0.76 29.88 14.42
C THR A 695 0.66 30.27 14.06
N PHE A 696 1.23 29.52 13.13
CA PHE A 696 2.57 29.72 12.61
C PHE A 696 2.56 30.29 11.21
N CYS A 697 3.56 31.10 10.89
CA CYS A 697 3.83 31.62 9.56
C CYS A 697 5.31 31.48 9.26
N ALA A 698 5.65 30.94 8.10
CA ALA A 698 6.99 30.93 7.55
C ALA A 698 6.96 31.47 6.11
N VAL A 699 7.83 32.44 5.81
CA VAL A 699 8.09 32.90 4.44
C VAL A 699 9.33 32.15 3.98
N VAL A 700 9.17 31.29 2.99
CA VAL A 700 10.25 30.47 2.46
C VAL A 700 10.70 31.04 1.12
N SER A 701 12.01 31.26 1.02
CA SER A 701 12.69 31.56 -0.23
C SER A 701 13.31 30.26 -0.77
N PHE A 702 13.09 30.02 -2.07
CA PHE A 702 13.44 28.77 -2.72
C PHE A 702 14.68 28.93 -3.61
N GLY A 703 15.60 27.98 -3.52
CA GLY A 703 16.82 27.98 -4.33
C GLY A 703 16.63 27.49 -5.78
N GLN A 704 17.70 27.60 -6.58
CA GLN A 704 17.75 27.03 -7.94
C GLN A 704 18.10 25.54 -7.90
N SER A 705 17.15 24.68 -7.51
CA SER A 705 17.26 23.22 -7.69
C SER A 705 16.38 22.76 -8.86
N GLU A 706 16.89 21.83 -9.67
CA GLU A 706 16.17 21.17 -10.78
C GLU A 706 15.35 19.95 -10.32
N GLU A 707 15.75 19.24 -9.26
CA GLU A 707 14.94 18.23 -8.59
C GLU A 707 14.10 18.89 -7.48
N ARG A 708 12.77 18.68 -7.47
CA ARG A 708 11.90 19.28 -6.44
C ARG A 708 10.92 18.26 -5.84
N ARG A 709 10.91 18.23 -4.51
CA ARG A 709 10.05 17.40 -3.62
C ARG A 709 9.01 18.29 -2.92
N SER A 710 8.04 17.70 -2.23
CA SER A 710 7.05 18.39 -1.40
C SER A 710 7.70 19.31 -0.35
N VAL A 711 7.09 20.47 -0.11
CA VAL A 711 7.62 21.47 0.84
C VAL A 711 7.20 21.11 2.27
N ASN A 712 8.18 20.76 3.10
CA ASN A 712 7.97 20.49 4.52
C ASN A 712 8.73 21.47 5.40
N ILE A 713 8.05 22.06 6.39
CA ILE A 713 8.62 23.06 7.29
C ILE A 713 8.46 22.56 8.73
N GLU A 714 9.55 22.48 9.46
CA GLU A 714 9.57 22.16 10.89
C GLU A 714 9.61 23.45 11.71
N CYS A 715 8.80 23.49 12.77
CA CYS A 715 8.89 24.45 13.84
C CYS A 715 9.25 23.73 15.14
N GLU A 716 10.45 24.01 15.66
CA GLU A 716 10.87 23.63 17.00
C GLU A 716 10.31 24.65 18.00
N CYS A 717 9.67 24.16 19.07
CA CYS A 717 9.00 25.01 20.04
C CYS A 717 9.52 24.71 21.45
N HIS A 718 10.14 25.71 22.07
CA HIS A 718 10.63 25.66 23.44
C HIS A 718 9.82 26.64 24.29
N LEU A 719 9.11 26.13 25.29
CA LEU A 719 8.29 26.91 26.22
C LEU A 719 8.94 26.97 27.60
N ILE A 720 8.89 28.12 28.27
CA ILE A 720 9.32 28.30 29.66
C ILE A 720 8.11 28.70 30.48
N ILE A 721 7.76 27.87 31.47
CA ILE A 721 6.60 28.10 32.35
C ILE A 721 6.98 28.99 33.55
N LYS A 722 6.02 29.31 34.42
CA LYS A 722 6.19 30.32 35.49
C LYS A 722 7.35 30.03 36.46
N ASP A 723 7.68 28.77 36.71
CA ASP A 723 8.76 28.34 37.62
C ASP A 723 10.14 28.23 36.95
N GLY A 724 10.24 28.54 35.65
CA GLY A 724 11.47 28.43 34.88
C GLY A 724 11.69 27.07 34.23
N THR A 725 10.79 26.10 34.41
CA THR A 725 10.87 24.79 33.75
C THR A 725 10.69 24.95 32.24
N GLN A 726 11.64 24.39 31.48
CA GLN A 726 11.56 24.31 30.03
C GLN A 726 10.74 23.08 29.62
N ILE A 727 9.77 23.29 28.71
CA ILE A 727 8.97 22.25 28.06
C ILE A 727 9.22 22.36 26.56
N ASP A 728 9.82 21.33 26.00
CA ASP A 728 9.95 21.20 24.55
C ASP A 728 8.72 20.47 24.01
N LEU A 729 7.95 21.15 23.17
CA LEU A 729 6.88 20.49 22.44
C LEU A 729 7.52 19.69 21.29
N SER A 730 6.99 18.50 21.00
CA SER A 730 7.38 17.74 19.81
C SER A 730 7.29 18.65 18.57
N SER A 731 8.30 18.59 17.70
CA SER A 731 8.38 19.38 16.48
C SER A 731 7.05 19.45 15.74
N CYS A 732 6.66 20.68 15.39
CA CYS A 732 5.41 20.97 14.70
C CYS A 732 5.67 21.13 13.22
N TYR A 733 5.01 20.33 12.37
CA TYR A 733 5.32 20.28 10.94
C TYR A 733 4.22 20.91 10.07
N TYR A 734 4.64 21.70 9.09
CA TYR A 734 3.92 21.84 7.83
C TYR A 734 4.32 20.67 6.94
N LYS A 735 3.39 19.76 6.63
CA LYS A 735 3.55 18.71 5.62
C LYS A 735 2.46 18.88 4.58
N GLU A 736 2.84 19.05 3.32
CA GLU A 736 1.90 19.10 2.20
C GLU A 736 1.15 17.76 2.09
N TYR A 737 -0.15 17.78 1.82
CA TYR A 737 -0.94 16.53 1.76
C TYR A 737 -0.43 15.63 0.62
N GLU A 738 -0.04 14.41 0.96
CA GLU A 738 0.78 13.50 0.14
C GLU A 738 -0.02 12.74 -0.94
N ILE A 739 -0.97 13.38 -1.61
CA ILE A 739 -1.65 12.78 -2.77
C ILE A 739 -1.31 13.56 -4.04
N MET A 740 -0.19 13.17 -4.65
CA MET A 740 0.04 13.23 -6.10
C MET A 740 -0.09 14.62 -6.76
N ALA A 741 0.58 15.64 -6.22
CA ALA A 741 1.02 16.74 -7.07
C ALA A 741 2.24 16.25 -7.87
N TRP A 742 2.00 15.52 -8.97
CA TRP A 742 3.01 15.27 -10.03
C TRP A 742 3.29 16.56 -10.82
N SER A 743 3.19 17.71 -10.15
CA SER A 743 3.31 19.03 -10.73
C SER A 743 4.75 19.50 -10.60
N SER A 744 5.33 19.86 -11.74
CA SER A 744 6.55 20.63 -11.85
C SER A 744 6.36 22.08 -11.37
N THR A 745 5.74 22.32 -10.20
CA THR A 745 5.54 23.69 -9.70
C THR A 745 6.92 24.27 -9.38
N VAL A 746 7.48 25.00 -10.34
CA VAL A 746 8.73 25.73 -10.14
C VAL A 746 8.43 26.89 -9.20
N TRP A 747 8.71 26.72 -7.91
CA TRP A 747 8.78 27.80 -6.92
C TRP A 747 9.82 28.84 -7.37
N LYS A 748 9.36 29.88 -8.07
CA LYS A 748 10.20 30.96 -8.64
C LYS A 748 10.33 32.18 -7.73
N LYS A 749 9.50 32.27 -6.70
CA LYS A 749 9.39 33.39 -5.76
C LYS A 749 9.05 32.87 -4.37
N GLU A 750 9.23 33.73 -3.38
CA GLU A 750 8.85 33.46 -2.00
C GLU A 750 7.36 33.13 -1.86
N HIS A 751 7.07 32.21 -0.94
CA HIS A 751 5.71 31.85 -0.57
C HIS A 751 5.54 31.90 0.94
N VAL A 752 4.33 32.25 1.36
CA VAL A 752 3.90 32.32 2.75
C VAL A 752 3.18 31.02 3.10
N PHE A 753 3.72 30.31 4.08
CA PHE A 753 3.18 29.07 4.62
C PHE A 753 2.60 29.32 6.01
N ILE A 754 1.36 28.91 6.22
CA ILE A 754 0.64 29.12 7.47
C ILE A 754 0.00 27.81 7.91
N TRP A 755 0.16 27.48 9.18
CA TRP A 755 -0.52 26.33 9.78
C TRP A 755 -0.83 26.59 11.25
N SER A 756 -1.84 25.90 11.77
CA SER A 756 -2.20 25.96 13.17
C SER A 756 -1.86 24.67 13.90
N VAL A 757 -1.39 24.83 15.14
CA VAL A 757 -1.15 23.75 16.10
C VAL A 757 -1.99 24.02 17.32
N HIS A 758 -2.80 23.04 17.70
CA HIS A 758 -3.60 23.12 18.92
C HIS A 758 -2.86 22.39 20.04
N CYS A 759 -2.53 23.14 21.08
CA CYS A 759 -1.90 22.62 22.29
C CYS A 759 -2.35 23.50 23.46
N LYS A 760 -2.86 22.88 24.54
CA LYS A 760 -3.11 23.60 25.78
C LYS A 760 -1.79 23.80 26.50
N CYS A 761 -1.31 25.03 26.56
CA CYS A 761 -0.03 25.35 27.20
C CYS A 761 -0.12 26.63 28.01
N PHE A 762 0.55 26.64 29.17
CA PHE A 762 0.69 27.79 30.05
C PHE A 762 2.17 28.17 30.10
N PHE A 763 2.54 29.33 29.53
CA PHE A 763 3.95 29.74 29.44
C PHE A 763 4.13 31.23 29.71
N LYS A 764 5.33 31.60 30.18
CA LYS A 764 5.79 32.97 30.37
C LYS A 764 6.69 33.42 29.22
N GLU A 765 7.57 32.53 28.77
CA GLU A 765 8.44 32.76 27.62
C GLU A 765 8.31 31.59 26.62
N ALA A 766 8.40 31.89 25.33
CA ALA A 766 8.40 30.87 24.29
C ALA A 766 9.36 31.25 23.18
N SER A 767 10.06 30.27 22.63
CA SER A 767 10.89 30.44 21.44
C SER A 767 10.49 29.43 20.37
N PHE A 768 10.41 29.92 19.14
CA PHE A 768 9.99 29.16 17.98
C PHE A 768 11.08 29.29 16.93
N HIS A 769 11.57 28.17 16.41
CA HIS A 769 12.58 28.13 15.35
C HIS A 769 12.05 27.35 14.15
N PHE A 770 12.05 27.99 12.99
CA PHE A 770 11.50 27.47 11.75
C PHE A 770 12.61 27.04 10.79
N LYS A 771 12.53 25.84 10.24
CA LYS A 771 13.49 25.34 9.26
C LYS A 771 12.81 24.44 8.22
N PRO A 772 13.21 24.51 6.93
CA PRO A 772 12.77 23.53 5.94
C PRO A 772 13.40 22.16 6.25
N LEU A 773 12.64 21.07 6.06
CA LEU A 773 13.13 19.70 6.31
C LEU A 773 13.93 19.12 5.14
N TRP A 774 13.67 19.57 3.92
CA TRP A 774 14.29 19.09 2.69
C TRP A 774 14.66 20.26 1.77
N GLY A 775 15.67 20.07 0.92
CA GLY A 775 16.20 21.10 0.02
C GLY A 775 17.40 21.84 0.63
N ALA A 776 18.62 21.57 0.14
CA ALA A 776 19.85 22.12 0.72
C ALA A 776 19.98 23.67 0.60
N THR A 777 19.10 24.30 -0.19
CA THR A 777 19.16 25.73 -0.53
C THR A 777 17.93 26.53 -0.11
N ASP A 778 16.91 25.89 0.45
CA ASP A 778 15.67 26.58 0.83
C ASP A 778 15.82 27.20 2.22
N VAL A 779 15.35 28.44 2.39
CA VAL A 779 15.58 29.20 3.63
C VAL A 779 14.29 29.89 4.08
N VAL A 780 13.99 29.78 5.37
CA VAL A 780 12.95 30.61 6.01
C VAL A 780 13.55 32.00 6.24
N VAL A 781 13.13 32.97 5.43
CA VAL A 781 13.64 34.34 5.46
C VAL A 781 12.89 35.23 6.45
N LYS A 782 11.61 34.91 6.71
CA LYS A 782 10.77 35.61 7.69
C LYS A 782 9.85 34.62 8.38
N CYS A 783 9.45 34.91 9.61
CA CYS A 783 8.52 34.06 10.34
C CYS A 783 7.61 34.86 11.28
N GLY A 784 6.51 34.25 11.67
CA GLY A 784 5.54 34.84 12.58
C GLY A 784 4.84 33.80 13.44
N VAL A 785 4.44 34.24 14.64
CA VAL A 785 3.68 33.44 15.59
C VAL A 785 2.51 34.27 16.12
N HIS A 786 1.33 33.66 16.13
CA HIS A 786 0.14 34.24 16.75
C HIS A 786 -0.41 33.25 17.78
N PRO A 787 -0.29 33.54 19.08
CA PRO A 787 -0.87 32.71 20.12
C PRO A 787 -2.40 32.71 20.06
N LEU A 788 -3.03 31.55 20.16
CA LEU A 788 -4.48 31.40 20.27
C LEU A 788 -4.86 31.46 21.75
N LEU A 789 -5.47 32.57 22.16
CA LEU A 789 -5.88 32.80 23.54
C LEU A 789 -7.19 32.06 23.86
N GLU A 790 -7.36 31.77 25.15
CA GLU A 790 -8.59 31.21 25.74
C GLU A 790 -9.75 32.20 25.76
#